data_AF-A0A258FZ24-F1
#
_entry.id   AF-A0A258FZ24-F1
#
_cell.length_a   1.000
_cell.length_b   1.000
_cell.length_c   1.000
_cell.angle_alpha   90.00
_cell.angle_beta   90.00
_cell.angle_gamma   90.00
#
_symmetry.space_group_name_H-M   'P 1'
#
loop_
_entity.id
_entity.type
_entity.pdbx_description
1 polymer ?
#
loop_
_entity_poly.entity_id
_entity_poly.type
_entity_poly.pdbx_seq_one_letter_code
_entity_poly.pdbx_strand_id
1 'polypeptide(L)'
;MQLPSYHNKPTKQHGFTLVEMLVIVPVALLAIAALISLMVALVGDVMMARSRAASVYELQETLDRIEQDSRISSAFLPTYSQLTSPQGRNGGTASFSASGPNYDLILNMPATTANPYSGSRNLVYYADQPNPCSGTYQGNRPLTVRVVYFTTDNGNGTKTLWRRTIVPTWTTTAGSASSVCAAPWQRDSCPLGSTISATCQTFDEKMLTSVTVFIPTYYDANGATTTDVRNAVSMSIRLNQSQQVAGESITSSSTARISHVNGTTEQVPSAAPTITIDNPDINTMNNPVLTSLTWNSVPHAAYYSLRYRIDGGAWVYPADQTDTTFQITTARPLDIINFEVTPKNDMGAGSIGTLTYTKPLWTVANLINGWECYSPSSWPCPSYTLSSAGVVLLRGLAANGATETSMFTLPASLTPNKQIIFPVVNGGTSVGRFDVRPNGEVIWKTAGGNSGFVSLDNIRVLAQGIANPSWLAATAVPAWASYGGEYGTAQYVKDSAGRTHVYGLLRYGNPMTTNPILTMPTTYHPSLSAIWPTVTYPNATASFQVNSTNIITRTQGSSSWYAIAAMYYPSSTAATFSAMTLMNSWVNYGGTYVTASYTKASDGIVSLRGLIRSGVNTSGTIIATLPAGYCPGWRILSGVAAGGVPGDNASQTIGRVDVIWNGTNCDVKYTSTSPSAGNSWYFSLDGISYMQER
;
A
#
# COMPACT_ATOMS: atom_id res chain seq x y z
N MET A 1 -113.72 4.15 55.97
CA MET A 1 -114.31 5.04 56.98
C MET A 1 -113.31 6.16 57.23
N GLN A 2 -113.72 7.39 56.90
CA GLN A 2 -113.11 8.71 57.21
C GLN A 2 -111.62 8.97 56.93
N LEU A 3 -111.39 9.76 55.87
CA LEU A 3 -110.29 10.73 55.75
C LEU A 3 -110.34 11.77 56.86
N PRO A 4 -109.18 12.32 57.26
CA PRO A 4 -109.11 13.70 57.72
C PRO A 4 -108.19 14.55 56.83
N SER A 5 -108.69 15.73 56.49
CA SER A 5 -108.01 16.83 55.82
C SER A 5 -106.88 17.42 56.66
N TYR A 6 -105.78 17.82 56.01
CA TYR A 6 -104.77 18.67 56.62
C TYR A 6 -104.56 19.94 55.81
N HIS A 7 -104.71 21.06 56.51
CA HIS A 7 -104.56 22.43 56.07
C HIS A 7 -103.18 22.74 55.47
N ASN A 8 -103.17 23.47 54.35
CA ASN A 8 -102.01 24.23 53.87
C ASN A 8 -101.60 25.28 54.91
N LYS A 9 -100.41 25.09 55.52
CA LYS A 9 -99.69 26.14 56.26
C LYS A 9 -98.72 26.84 55.29
N PRO A 10 -98.57 28.18 55.36
CA PRO A 10 -97.59 28.89 54.55
C PRO A 10 -96.18 28.56 55.05
N THR A 11 -95.31 28.14 54.14
CA THR A 11 -93.87 27.99 54.39
C THR A 11 -93.28 29.37 54.66
N LYS A 12 -92.97 29.67 55.92
CA LYS A 12 -92.09 30.80 56.28
C LYS A 12 -90.69 30.48 55.73
N GLN A 13 -90.31 31.15 54.64
CA GLN A 13 -88.91 31.23 54.24
C GLN A 13 -88.17 32.05 55.31
N HIS A 14 -87.34 31.37 56.11
CA HIS A 14 -86.39 32.03 56.99
C HIS A 14 -85.25 32.58 56.12
N GLY A 15 -85.32 33.86 55.78
CA GLY A 15 -84.17 34.58 55.23
C GLY A 15 -83.13 34.79 56.33
N PHE A 16 -81.87 34.50 56.01
CA PHE A 16 -80.74 34.74 56.92
C PHE A 16 -80.67 36.22 57.32
N THR A 17 -80.44 36.49 58.60
CA THR A 17 -80.20 37.86 59.05
C THR A 17 -78.81 38.32 58.62
N LEU A 18 -78.64 39.64 58.38
CA LEU A 18 -77.38 40.24 57.91
C LEU A 18 -76.20 39.92 58.86
N VAL A 19 -76.49 39.69 60.15
CA VAL A 19 -75.51 39.33 61.19
C VAL A 19 -75.07 37.86 61.09
N GLU A 20 -75.98 36.92 60.74
CA GLU A 20 -75.62 35.51 60.55
C GLU A 20 -74.74 35.30 59.30
N MET A 21 -74.99 36.03 58.21
CA MET A 21 -74.14 36.03 57.01
C MET A 21 -72.76 36.63 57.26
N LEU A 22 -72.63 37.61 58.17
CA LEU A 22 -71.35 38.25 58.48
C LEU A 22 -70.39 37.35 59.29
N VAL A 23 -70.93 36.40 60.05
CA VAL A 23 -70.13 35.44 60.85
C VAL A 23 -69.90 34.12 60.12
N ILE A 24 -70.89 33.60 59.40
CA ILE A 24 -70.79 32.28 58.75
C ILE A 24 -69.91 32.32 57.51
N VAL A 25 -69.97 33.39 56.69
CA VAL A 25 -69.20 33.46 55.44
C VAL A 25 -67.68 33.43 55.68
N PRO A 26 -67.10 34.19 56.63
CA PRO A 26 -65.66 34.10 56.93
C PRO A 26 -65.24 32.73 57.47
N VAL A 27 -66.06 32.11 58.34
CA VAL A 27 -65.75 30.79 58.93
C VAL A 27 -65.85 29.69 57.87
N ALA A 28 -66.85 29.74 56.99
CA ALA A 28 -66.98 28.81 55.87
C ALA A 28 -65.83 28.98 54.87
N LEU A 29 -65.40 30.21 54.57
CA LEU A 29 -64.23 30.47 53.73
C LEU A 29 -62.94 29.93 54.34
N LEU A 30 -62.72 30.09 55.64
CA LEU A 30 -61.57 29.52 56.34
C LEU A 30 -61.62 27.99 56.37
N ALA A 31 -62.79 27.39 56.59
CA ALA A 31 -62.97 25.94 56.56
C ALA A 31 -62.73 25.36 55.16
N ILE A 32 -63.25 26.01 54.10
CA ILE A 32 -63.02 25.62 52.71
C ILE A 32 -61.53 25.79 52.35
N ALA A 33 -60.89 26.89 52.75
CA ALA A 33 -59.46 27.10 52.53
C ALA A 33 -58.62 26.01 53.22
N ALA A 34 -58.93 25.65 54.47
CA ALA A 34 -58.26 24.57 55.19
C ALA A 34 -58.47 23.19 54.52
N LEU A 35 -59.69 22.90 54.04
CA LEU A 35 -59.99 21.66 53.32
C LEU A 35 -59.28 21.57 51.96
N ILE A 36 -59.20 22.69 51.23
CA ILE A 36 -58.44 22.78 49.97
C ILE A 36 -56.94 22.59 50.25
N SER A 37 -56.38 23.23 51.28
CA SER A 37 -54.98 23.04 51.67
C SER A 37 -54.67 21.59 52.05
N LEU A 38 -55.56 20.93 52.80
CA LEU A 38 -55.44 19.52 53.14
C LEU A 38 -55.51 18.62 51.90
N MET A 39 -56.45 18.89 50.99
CA MET A 39 -56.55 18.15 49.73
C MET A 39 -55.30 18.30 48.86
N VAL A 40 -54.75 19.52 48.74
CA VAL A 40 -53.52 19.78 47.99
C VAL A 40 -52.34 19.04 48.62
N ALA A 41 -52.23 19.05 49.95
CA ALA A 41 -51.19 18.29 50.65
C ALA A 41 -51.32 16.77 50.43
N LEU A 42 -52.54 16.22 50.54
CA LEU A 42 -52.79 14.79 50.35
C LEU A 42 -52.56 14.35 48.90
N VAL A 43 -52.94 15.19 47.92
CA VAL A 43 -52.62 14.95 46.51
C VAL A 43 -51.11 15.02 46.28
N GLY A 44 -50.41 15.98 46.89
CA GLY A 44 -48.95 16.09 46.87
C GLY A 44 -48.25 14.84 47.39
N ASP A 45 -48.68 14.34 48.56
CA ASP A 45 -48.14 13.14 49.18
C ASP A 45 -48.38 11.88 48.34
N VAL A 46 -49.57 11.73 47.76
CA VAL A 46 -49.90 10.61 46.85
C VAL A 46 -49.05 10.68 45.58
N MET A 47 -48.85 11.87 45.00
CA MET A 47 -47.99 12.06 43.83
C MET A 47 -46.52 11.75 44.14
N MET A 48 -46.01 12.20 45.29
CA MET A 48 -44.64 11.91 45.73
C MET A 48 -44.44 10.41 46.00
N ALA A 49 -45.38 9.75 46.69
CA ALA A 49 -45.30 8.32 46.96
C ALA A 49 -45.31 7.49 45.67
N ARG A 50 -46.19 7.83 44.71
CA ARG A 50 -46.25 7.17 43.40
C ARG A 50 -44.99 7.40 42.58
N SER A 51 -44.48 8.64 42.53
CA SER A 51 -43.26 8.95 41.79
C SER A 51 -42.05 8.25 42.40
N ARG A 52 -41.92 8.21 43.73
CA ARG A 52 -40.83 7.49 44.41
C ARG A 52 -40.85 5.99 44.09
N ALA A 53 -42.03 5.36 44.09
CA ALA A 53 -42.17 3.96 43.72
C ALA A 53 -41.79 3.71 42.24
N ALA A 54 -42.24 4.58 41.33
CA ALA A 54 -41.89 4.52 39.91
C ALA A 54 -40.38 4.69 39.69
N SER A 55 -39.74 5.66 40.33
CA SER A 55 -38.30 5.91 40.19
C SER A 55 -37.44 4.74 40.67
N VAL A 56 -37.83 4.07 41.76
CA VAL A 56 -37.11 2.86 42.23
C VAL A 56 -37.26 1.72 41.23
N TYR A 57 -38.45 1.53 40.67
CA TYR A 57 -38.72 0.50 39.66
C TYR A 57 -37.92 0.74 38.37
N GLU A 58 -37.96 1.96 37.81
CA GLU A 58 -37.19 2.32 36.60
C GLU A 58 -35.68 2.13 36.79
N LEU A 59 -35.18 2.45 37.99
CA LEU A 59 -33.77 2.29 38.33
C LEU A 59 -33.39 0.80 38.42
N GLN A 60 -34.23 -0.03 39.04
CA GLN A 60 -34.02 -1.48 39.08
C GLN A 60 -34.05 -2.10 37.68
N GLU A 61 -35.04 -1.77 36.86
CA GLU A 61 -35.14 -2.27 35.48
C GLU A 61 -33.90 -1.88 34.65
N THR A 62 -33.40 -0.66 34.81
CA THR A 62 -32.18 -0.19 34.15
C THR A 62 -30.95 -0.99 34.60
N LEU A 63 -30.80 -1.24 35.91
CA LEU A 63 -29.67 -2.00 36.44
C LEU A 63 -29.75 -3.48 36.03
N ASP A 64 -30.93 -4.08 36.06
CA ASP A 64 -31.15 -5.46 35.62
C ASP A 64 -30.77 -5.62 34.14
N ARG A 65 -31.12 -4.64 33.30
CA ARG A 65 -30.72 -4.63 31.90
C ARG A 65 -29.21 -4.52 31.72
N ILE A 66 -28.54 -3.62 32.44
CA ILE A 66 -27.08 -3.49 32.36
C ILE A 66 -26.40 -4.75 32.90
N GLU A 67 -26.94 -5.37 33.96
CA GLU A 67 -26.45 -6.63 34.50
C GLU A 67 -26.56 -7.75 33.47
N GLN A 68 -27.70 -7.88 32.82
CA GLN A 68 -27.93 -8.92 31.82
C GLN A 68 -26.95 -8.78 30.65
N ASP A 69 -26.75 -7.56 30.17
CA ASP A 69 -25.80 -7.24 29.11
C ASP A 69 -24.35 -7.48 29.53
N SER A 70 -23.96 -7.05 30.72
CA SER A 70 -22.61 -7.27 31.22
C SER A 70 -22.32 -8.77 31.43
N ARG A 71 -23.30 -9.57 31.89
CA ARG A 71 -23.12 -11.02 32.04
C ARG A 71 -22.78 -11.71 30.72
N ILE A 72 -23.37 -11.28 29.60
CA ILE A 72 -23.11 -11.88 28.27
C ILE A 72 -21.95 -11.21 27.52
N SER A 73 -21.33 -10.17 28.08
CA SER A 73 -20.15 -9.54 27.50
C SER A 73 -18.90 -10.40 27.65
N SER A 74 -18.02 -10.35 26.65
CA SER A 74 -16.72 -11.03 26.66
C SER A 74 -15.62 -10.16 27.28
N ALA A 75 -15.74 -8.83 27.21
CA ALA A 75 -14.80 -7.88 27.78
C ALA A 75 -15.42 -6.50 27.98
N PHE A 76 -14.79 -5.68 28.84
CA PHE A 76 -15.02 -4.24 28.93
C PHE A 76 -13.96 -3.49 28.13
N LEU A 77 -14.34 -2.40 27.47
CA LEU A 77 -13.41 -1.62 26.64
C LEU A 77 -13.17 -0.23 27.23
N PRO A 78 -11.91 0.27 27.22
CA PRO A 78 -11.60 1.60 27.74
C PRO A 78 -12.07 2.71 26.79
N THR A 79 -12.06 2.46 25.49
CA THR A 79 -12.43 3.44 24.45
C THR A 79 -12.96 2.72 23.22
N TYR A 80 -13.85 3.37 22.47
CA TYR A 80 -14.25 2.92 21.13
C TYR A 80 -14.36 4.12 20.19
N SER A 81 -13.57 4.11 19.11
CA SER A 81 -13.40 5.24 18.19
C SER A 81 -13.64 4.89 16.72
N GLN A 82 -13.81 3.62 16.37
CA GLN A 82 -14.10 3.16 15.01
C GLN A 82 -15.59 3.34 14.70
N LEU A 83 -16.01 4.60 14.56
CA LEU A 83 -17.40 5.01 14.46
C LEU A 83 -17.67 5.72 13.13
N THR A 84 -18.77 5.33 12.49
CA THR A 84 -19.30 6.05 11.32
C THR A 84 -20.45 6.95 11.75
N SER A 85 -20.68 8.05 11.04
CA SER A 85 -21.86 8.88 11.32
C SER A 85 -23.14 8.10 11.00
N PRO A 86 -24.18 8.10 11.86
CA PRO A 86 -24.37 8.92 13.07
C PRO A 86 -24.10 8.18 14.41
N GLN A 87 -23.24 7.16 14.42
CA GLN A 87 -23.02 6.28 15.57
C GLN A 87 -22.11 6.84 16.65
N GLY A 88 -21.46 7.98 16.41
CA GLY A 88 -20.66 8.69 17.40
C GLY A 88 -21.47 9.24 18.56
N ARG A 89 -20.81 9.51 19.68
CA ARG A 89 -21.42 10.03 20.92
C ARG A 89 -22.33 11.24 20.70
N ASN A 90 -21.95 12.13 19.78
CA ASN A 90 -22.66 13.36 19.43
C ASN A 90 -23.59 13.22 18.21
N GLY A 91 -23.83 11.99 17.74
CA GLY A 91 -24.51 11.75 16.47
C GLY A 91 -23.62 11.90 15.24
N GLY A 92 -22.31 12.10 15.41
CA GLY A 92 -21.29 12.12 14.35
C GLY A 92 -20.35 10.93 14.46
N THR A 93 -19.04 11.17 14.62
CA THR A 93 -18.00 10.14 14.77
C THR A 93 -17.25 10.20 16.11
N ALA A 94 -17.72 11.02 17.06
CA ALA A 94 -17.06 11.19 18.36
C ALA A 94 -17.00 9.87 19.15
N SER A 95 -15.83 9.55 19.70
CA SER A 95 -15.55 8.32 20.44
C SER A 95 -16.30 8.23 21.78
N PHE A 96 -16.48 7.00 22.24
CA PHE A 96 -16.90 6.69 23.61
C PHE A 96 -15.67 6.38 24.49
N SER A 97 -15.74 6.72 25.77
CA SER A 97 -14.64 6.53 26.73
C SER A 97 -15.15 6.12 28.10
N ALA A 98 -14.54 5.08 28.68
CA ALA A 98 -14.76 4.65 30.05
C ALA A 98 -14.10 5.57 31.10
N SER A 99 -13.40 6.61 30.65
CA SER A 99 -12.74 7.60 31.51
C SER A 99 -13.00 9.03 31.02
N GLY A 100 -12.84 10.02 31.91
CA GLY A 100 -13.01 11.44 31.60
C GLY A 100 -14.27 12.07 32.19
N PRO A 101 -14.72 13.24 31.68
CA PRO A 101 -15.83 14.00 32.28
C PRO A 101 -17.20 13.32 32.13
N ASN A 102 -17.31 12.34 31.24
CA ASN A 102 -18.49 11.52 31.07
C ASN A 102 -18.06 10.05 30.99
N TYR A 103 -18.39 9.28 32.01
CA TYR A 103 -18.08 7.86 32.08
C TYR A 103 -19.05 7.05 31.21
N ASP A 104 -18.56 6.46 30.12
CA ASP A 104 -19.34 5.55 29.28
C ASP A 104 -19.02 4.10 29.65
N LEU A 105 -20.03 3.23 29.71
CA LEU A 105 -19.81 1.80 29.84
C LEU A 105 -19.81 1.16 28.44
N ILE A 106 -18.68 0.59 28.04
CA ILE A 106 -18.49 -0.02 26.72
C ILE A 106 -18.30 -1.53 26.89
N LEU A 107 -19.28 -2.29 26.41
CA LEU A 107 -19.32 -3.74 26.47
C LEU A 107 -18.95 -4.33 25.10
N ASN A 108 -17.98 -5.24 25.08
CA ASN A 108 -17.69 -6.12 23.95
C ASN A 108 -18.57 -7.36 24.07
N MET A 109 -19.41 -7.63 23.07
CA MET A 109 -20.29 -8.81 23.07
C MET A 109 -20.17 -9.58 21.77
N PRO A 110 -20.19 -10.91 21.78
CA PRO A 110 -20.27 -11.67 20.54
C PRO A 110 -21.64 -11.46 19.89
N ALA A 111 -21.64 -11.29 18.57
CA ALA A 111 -22.85 -11.23 17.77
C ALA A 111 -23.54 -12.60 17.74
N THR A 112 -24.87 -12.59 17.68
CA THR A 112 -25.67 -13.83 17.75
C THR A 112 -26.67 -13.90 16.61
N THR A 113 -27.03 -15.11 16.17
CA THR A 113 -28.03 -15.31 15.09
C THR A 113 -29.48 -15.12 15.54
N ALA A 114 -29.72 -15.08 16.84
CA ALA A 114 -31.01 -14.86 17.46
C ALA A 114 -30.86 -13.93 18.68
N ASN A 115 -31.96 -13.68 19.40
CA ASN A 115 -31.95 -12.93 20.65
C ASN A 115 -30.81 -13.43 21.57
N PRO A 116 -29.92 -12.53 22.06
CA PRO A 116 -28.77 -12.89 22.90
C PRO A 116 -29.11 -13.66 24.18
N TYR A 117 -30.36 -13.58 24.63
CA TYR A 117 -30.82 -14.28 25.83
C TYR A 117 -31.58 -15.58 25.50
N SER A 118 -31.73 -15.93 24.22
CA SER A 118 -32.32 -17.20 23.80
C SER A 118 -31.35 -18.36 24.00
N GLY A 119 -31.86 -19.52 24.41
CA GLY A 119 -31.10 -20.77 24.45
C GLY A 119 -30.75 -21.34 23.06
N SER A 120 -31.44 -20.88 22.01
CA SER A 120 -31.20 -21.32 20.61
C SER A 120 -30.22 -20.43 19.85
N ARG A 121 -29.58 -19.46 20.50
CA ARG A 121 -28.63 -18.54 19.86
C ARG A 121 -27.37 -19.28 19.45
N ASN A 122 -26.85 -18.96 18.26
CA ASN A 122 -25.49 -19.31 17.85
C ASN A 122 -24.67 -18.03 17.69
N LEU A 123 -23.35 -18.13 17.88
CA LEU A 123 -22.46 -17.01 17.61
C LEU A 123 -22.30 -16.82 16.09
N VAL A 124 -22.11 -15.58 15.67
CA VAL A 124 -21.76 -15.24 14.29
C VAL A 124 -20.24 -15.21 14.15
N TYR A 125 -19.72 -15.81 13.10
CA TYR A 125 -18.29 -15.91 12.82
C TYR A 125 -17.96 -15.29 11.46
N TYR A 126 -16.75 -14.73 11.34
CA TYR A 126 -16.22 -14.30 10.05
C TYR A 126 -16.00 -15.51 9.12
N ALA A 127 -16.24 -15.32 7.83
CA ALA A 127 -15.92 -16.30 6.80
C ALA A 127 -14.40 -16.32 6.54
N ASP A 128 -13.86 -17.49 6.19
CA ASP A 128 -12.49 -17.68 5.71
C ASP A 128 -11.40 -17.18 6.67
N GLN A 129 -11.70 -17.15 7.98
CA GLN A 129 -10.79 -16.71 9.04
C GLN A 129 -10.65 -17.75 10.17
N PRO A 130 -10.07 -18.95 9.91
CA PRO A 130 -9.47 -19.39 8.65
C PRO A 130 -10.35 -20.31 7.79
N ASN A 131 -11.49 -20.79 8.33
CA ASN A 131 -12.30 -21.82 7.66
C ASN A 131 -13.43 -21.18 6.84
N PRO A 132 -13.84 -21.80 5.71
CA PRO A 132 -15.04 -21.37 5.02
C PRO A 132 -16.29 -21.60 5.88
N CYS A 133 -17.37 -20.88 5.57
CA CYS A 133 -18.65 -21.04 6.26
C CYS A 133 -19.30 -22.42 6.06
N SER A 134 -18.86 -23.17 5.05
CA SER A 134 -19.20 -24.58 4.86
C SER A 134 -18.18 -25.46 5.62
N GLY A 135 -18.45 -25.79 6.89
CA GLY A 135 -17.56 -26.67 7.67
C GLY A 135 -17.43 -26.26 9.14
N THR A 136 -16.22 -26.38 9.70
CA THR A 136 -15.87 -26.08 11.10
C THR A 136 -15.64 -24.59 11.35
N TYR A 137 -16.56 -23.74 10.88
CA TYR A 137 -16.48 -22.27 11.01
C TYR A 137 -16.53 -21.78 12.46
N GLN A 138 -16.91 -22.62 13.43
CA GLN A 138 -16.85 -22.28 14.85
C GLN A 138 -15.40 -22.09 15.37
N GLY A 139 -14.40 -22.56 14.61
CA GLY A 139 -12.99 -22.26 14.86
C GLY A 139 -12.56 -20.88 14.33
N ASN A 140 -13.44 -20.16 13.64
CA ASN A 140 -13.14 -18.83 13.14
C ASN A 140 -13.27 -17.77 14.21
N ARG A 141 -12.79 -16.56 13.92
CA ARG A 141 -13.00 -15.41 14.79
C ARG A 141 -14.50 -15.05 14.87
N PRO A 142 -15.07 -14.91 16.09
CA PRO A 142 -16.45 -14.43 16.23
C PRO A 142 -16.56 -12.95 15.86
N LEU A 143 -17.64 -12.58 15.19
CA LEU A 143 -18.04 -11.18 15.02
C LEU A 143 -18.46 -10.65 16.39
N THR A 144 -17.94 -9.49 16.78
CA THR A 144 -18.30 -8.85 18.05
C THR A 144 -18.99 -7.51 17.83
N VAL A 145 -20.05 -7.24 18.58
CA VAL A 145 -20.76 -5.96 18.63
C VAL A 145 -20.33 -5.16 19.85
N ARG A 146 -20.57 -3.85 19.82
CA ARG A 146 -20.34 -2.97 20.96
C ARG A 146 -21.69 -2.52 21.50
N VAL A 147 -21.92 -2.74 22.79
CA VAL A 147 -23.07 -2.16 23.50
C VAL A 147 -22.55 -1.07 24.42
N VAL A 148 -23.05 0.15 24.24
CA VAL A 148 -22.56 1.33 24.93
C VAL A 148 -23.67 1.97 25.75
N TYR A 149 -23.43 2.14 27.04
CA TYR A 149 -24.27 2.95 27.90
C TYR A 149 -23.60 4.30 28.13
N PHE A 150 -24.30 5.38 27.78
CA PHE A 150 -23.75 6.74 27.84
C PHE A 150 -24.84 7.73 28.23
N THR A 151 -24.42 8.83 28.85
CA THR A 151 -25.34 9.90 29.28
C THR A 151 -25.29 11.10 28.35
N THR A 152 -26.45 11.68 28.04
CA THR A 152 -26.60 12.97 27.36
C THR A 152 -27.14 14.02 28.32
N ASP A 153 -26.60 15.24 28.28
CA ASP A 153 -27.07 16.34 29.11
C ASP A 153 -28.46 16.83 28.64
N ASN A 154 -29.37 17.09 29.58
CA ASN A 154 -30.69 17.63 29.29
C ASN A 154 -30.75 19.17 29.38
N GLY A 155 -29.64 19.84 29.74
CA GLY A 155 -29.54 21.29 29.86
C GLY A 155 -30.12 21.87 31.16
N ASN A 156 -30.55 21.00 32.09
CA ASN A 156 -31.16 21.37 33.37
C ASN A 156 -30.42 20.79 34.58
N GLY A 157 -29.14 20.42 34.41
CA GLY A 157 -28.32 19.78 35.44
C GLY A 157 -28.61 18.28 35.64
N THR A 158 -29.50 17.69 34.85
CA THR A 158 -29.73 16.25 34.80
C THR A 158 -29.36 15.67 33.44
N LYS A 159 -29.11 14.35 33.41
CA LYS A 159 -28.78 13.62 32.19
C LYS A 159 -29.82 12.56 31.87
N THR A 160 -29.83 12.10 30.62
CA THR A 160 -30.56 10.90 30.19
C THR A 160 -29.57 9.81 29.86
N LEU A 161 -29.77 8.61 30.41
CA LEU A 161 -28.98 7.42 30.13
C LEU A 161 -29.55 6.70 28.91
N TRP A 162 -28.70 6.47 27.92
CA TRP A 162 -29.02 5.79 26.67
C TRP A 162 -28.21 4.51 26.54
N ARG A 163 -28.80 3.52 25.88
CA ARG A 163 -28.14 2.30 25.45
C ARG A 163 -28.07 2.28 23.92
N ARG A 164 -26.85 2.15 23.39
CA ARG A 164 -26.56 2.05 21.95
C ARG A 164 -25.95 0.70 21.60
N THR A 165 -26.35 0.15 20.45
CA THR A 165 -25.78 -1.07 19.88
C THR A 165 -25.05 -0.72 18.59
N ILE A 166 -23.80 -1.13 18.45
CA ILE A 166 -22.96 -0.87 17.28
C ILE A 166 -22.46 -2.19 16.75
N VAL A 167 -22.84 -2.48 15.52
CA VAL A 167 -22.49 -3.67 14.75
C VAL A 167 -21.45 -3.25 13.73
N PRO A 168 -20.26 -3.88 13.72
CA PRO A 168 -19.28 -3.63 12.67
C PRO A 168 -19.88 -3.93 11.30
N THR A 169 -19.39 -3.28 10.25
CA THR A 169 -19.86 -3.52 8.89
C THR A 169 -19.67 -5.00 8.52
N TRP A 170 -20.75 -5.64 8.06
CA TRP A 170 -20.80 -7.08 7.77
C TRP A 170 -21.56 -7.33 6.46
N THR A 171 -21.29 -8.48 5.84
CA THR A 171 -22.03 -8.98 4.67
C THR A 171 -22.07 -10.51 4.66
N THR A 172 -23.11 -11.10 4.09
CA THR A 172 -23.15 -12.56 3.81
C THR A 172 -22.65 -12.90 2.41
N THR A 173 -22.26 -11.89 1.63
CA THR A 173 -21.63 -12.08 0.31
C THR A 173 -20.24 -12.65 0.51
N ALA A 174 -19.89 -13.71 -0.22
CA ALA A 174 -18.56 -14.32 -0.16
C ALA A 174 -17.47 -13.40 -0.75
N GLY A 175 -16.24 -13.50 -0.25
CA GLY A 175 -15.06 -12.82 -0.82
C GLY A 175 -14.79 -11.40 -0.31
N SER A 176 -15.42 -10.96 0.77
CA SER A 176 -15.15 -9.67 1.44
C SER A 176 -14.47 -9.89 2.80
N ALA A 177 -13.62 -8.95 3.23
CA ALA A 177 -13.06 -8.96 4.60
C ALA A 177 -14.15 -8.89 5.69
N SER A 178 -15.33 -8.35 5.36
CA SER A 178 -16.51 -8.26 6.23
C SER A 178 -17.49 -9.44 6.06
N SER A 179 -17.12 -10.48 5.30
CA SER A 179 -17.97 -11.65 5.09
C SER A 179 -18.17 -12.43 6.39
N VAL A 180 -19.42 -12.75 6.71
CA VAL A 180 -19.81 -13.52 7.90
C VAL A 180 -20.68 -14.73 7.53
N CYS A 181 -20.61 -15.78 8.34
CA CYS A 181 -21.30 -17.04 8.07
C CYS A 181 -22.81 -17.03 8.35
N ALA A 182 -23.29 -16.01 9.06
CA ALA A 182 -24.70 -15.78 9.31
C ALA A 182 -24.94 -14.30 9.59
N ALA A 183 -26.14 -13.81 9.31
CA ALA A 183 -26.52 -12.45 9.67
C ALA A 183 -26.60 -12.29 11.20
N PRO A 184 -26.00 -11.24 11.78
CA PRO A 184 -26.21 -10.90 13.19
C PRO A 184 -27.65 -10.44 13.43
N TRP A 185 -28.20 -10.85 14.58
CA TRP A 185 -29.50 -10.43 15.07
C TRP A 185 -29.49 -8.99 15.59
N GLN A 186 -28.34 -8.55 16.10
CA GLN A 186 -28.14 -7.19 16.58
C GLN A 186 -28.30 -6.19 15.45
N ARG A 187 -28.93 -5.06 15.76
CA ARG A 187 -29.19 -3.97 14.82
C ARG A 187 -28.45 -2.74 15.29
N ASP A 188 -27.79 -2.06 14.35
CA ASP A 188 -27.15 -0.78 14.62
C ASP A 188 -28.15 0.24 15.12
N SER A 189 -27.84 0.89 16.25
CA SER A 189 -28.65 1.96 16.81
C SER A 189 -27.97 3.32 16.73
N CYS A 190 -28.81 4.36 16.66
CA CYS A 190 -28.40 5.74 16.42
C CYS A 190 -29.28 6.72 17.21
N PRO A 191 -28.88 7.99 17.36
CA PRO A 191 -29.69 8.99 18.06
C PRO A 191 -31.10 9.11 17.47
N LEU A 192 -32.08 9.38 18.34
CA LEU A 192 -33.45 9.68 17.92
C LEU A 192 -33.47 10.83 16.89
N GLY A 193 -34.26 10.67 15.83
CA GLY A 193 -34.35 11.64 14.73
C GLY A 193 -33.29 11.48 13.64
N SER A 194 -32.35 10.54 13.78
CA SER A 194 -31.43 10.17 12.71
C SER A 194 -32.16 9.51 11.53
N THR A 195 -31.63 9.66 10.32
CA THR A 195 -32.15 8.98 9.13
C THR A 195 -31.80 7.50 9.17
N ILE A 196 -32.79 6.63 8.97
CA ILE A 196 -32.59 5.18 8.93
C ILE A 196 -31.70 4.80 7.74
N SER A 197 -30.66 4.04 8.00
CA SER A 197 -29.63 3.63 7.03
C SER A 197 -29.00 2.29 7.43
N ALA A 198 -28.02 1.81 6.65
CA ALA A 198 -27.28 0.59 6.99
C ALA A 198 -26.59 0.67 8.36
N THR A 199 -26.12 1.86 8.78
CA THR A 199 -25.42 2.12 10.05
C THR A 199 -26.35 2.68 11.14
N CYS A 200 -27.64 2.74 10.88
CA CYS A 200 -28.67 3.33 11.76
C CYS A 200 -30.01 2.61 11.48
N GLN A 201 -30.14 1.40 11.99
CA GLN A 201 -31.28 0.51 11.70
C GLN A 201 -32.41 0.65 12.72
N THR A 202 -32.08 1.08 13.94
CA THR A 202 -33.02 1.35 15.03
C THR A 202 -32.56 2.58 15.82
N PHE A 203 -33.41 3.12 16.68
CA PHE A 203 -33.00 4.19 17.58
C PHE A 203 -32.40 3.66 18.89
N ASP A 204 -31.59 4.48 19.52
CA ASP A 204 -31.06 4.20 20.86
C ASP A 204 -32.19 4.00 21.87
N GLU A 205 -31.96 3.09 22.81
CA GLU A 205 -32.93 2.71 23.82
C GLU A 205 -32.75 3.65 25.04
N LYS A 206 -33.81 4.37 25.40
CA LYS A 206 -33.80 5.27 26.57
C LYS A 206 -33.91 4.42 27.83
N MET A 207 -32.89 4.44 28.67
CA MET A 207 -32.85 3.64 29.90
C MET A 207 -33.48 4.38 31.07
N LEU A 208 -32.92 5.55 31.41
CA LEU A 208 -33.32 6.30 32.60
C LEU A 208 -33.21 7.81 32.33
N THR A 209 -34.16 8.58 32.85
CA THR A 209 -34.15 10.05 32.75
C THR A 209 -33.77 10.68 34.09
N SER A 210 -33.42 11.96 34.11
CA SER A 210 -33.11 12.71 35.33
C SER A 210 -31.95 12.12 36.14
N VAL A 211 -30.97 11.55 35.44
CA VAL A 211 -29.77 10.91 36.00
C VAL A 211 -28.80 11.98 36.48
N THR A 212 -28.34 11.87 37.73
CA THR A 212 -27.35 12.78 38.32
C THR A 212 -25.98 12.14 38.47
N VAL A 213 -25.92 10.81 38.63
CA VAL A 213 -24.66 10.05 38.70
C VAL A 213 -24.80 8.77 37.87
N PHE A 214 -23.83 8.53 37.00
CA PHE A 214 -23.59 7.25 36.33
C PHE A 214 -22.08 7.01 36.29
N ILE A 215 -21.59 6.12 37.15
CA ILE A 215 -20.15 5.84 37.27
C ILE A 215 -19.94 4.31 37.32
N PRO A 216 -19.32 3.72 36.28
CA PRO A 216 -18.78 2.37 36.34
C PRO A 216 -17.42 2.37 37.06
N THR A 217 -17.20 1.37 37.91
CA THR A 217 -15.93 1.08 38.60
C THR A 217 -15.54 -0.35 38.29
N TYR A 218 -14.30 -0.58 37.85
CA TYR A 218 -13.84 -1.89 37.36
C TYR A 218 -12.95 -2.60 38.38
N TYR A 219 -13.02 -3.93 38.43
CA TYR A 219 -12.25 -4.76 39.35
C TYR A 219 -11.55 -5.90 38.62
N ASP A 220 -10.30 -6.16 39.00
CA ASP A 220 -9.49 -7.28 38.51
C ASP A 220 -9.92 -8.62 39.12
N ALA A 221 -9.25 -9.70 38.71
CA ALA A 221 -9.50 -11.07 39.20
C ALA A 221 -9.34 -11.24 40.72
N ASN A 222 -8.57 -10.36 41.37
CA ASN A 222 -8.36 -10.36 42.81
C ASN A 222 -9.39 -9.50 43.56
N GLY A 223 -10.30 -8.85 42.82
CA GLY A 223 -11.32 -7.97 43.37
C GLY A 223 -10.82 -6.56 43.70
N ALA A 224 -9.60 -6.18 43.28
CA ALA A 224 -9.06 -4.84 43.45
C ALA A 224 -9.52 -3.91 42.32
N THR A 225 -9.70 -2.62 42.62
CA THR A 225 -10.07 -1.63 41.59
C THR A 225 -8.96 -1.48 40.56
N THR A 226 -9.29 -1.54 39.28
CA THR A 226 -8.33 -1.38 38.17
C THR A 226 -8.74 -0.25 37.23
N THR A 227 -7.75 0.47 36.72
CA THR A 227 -7.91 1.43 35.61
C THR A 227 -7.73 0.76 34.25
N ASP A 228 -7.15 -0.45 34.22
CA ASP A 228 -7.06 -1.27 33.02
C ASP A 228 -8.36 -2.05 32.81
N VAL A 229 -9.31 -1.38 32.17
CA VAL A 229 -10.66 -1.87 31.90
C VAL A 229 -10.66 -3.20 31.13
N ARG A 230 -9.62 -3.47 30.32
CA ARG A 230 -9.53 -4.67 29.48
C ARG A 230 -9.35 -5.96 30.29
N ASN A 231 -8.73 -5.85 31.47
CA ASN A 231 -8.42 -6.96 32.36
C ASN A 231 -9.41 -7.08 33.53
N ALA A 232 -10.47 -6.28 33.54
CA ALA A 232 -11.48 -6.30 34.59
C ALA A 232 -12.41 -7.51 34.42
N VAL A 233 -12.59 -8.29 35.49
CA VAL A 233 -13.50 -9.46 35.51
C VAL A 233 -14.88 -9.12 36.07
N SER A 234 -14.96 -8.02 36.82
CA SER A 234 -16.22 -7.51 37.37
C SER A 234 -16.24 -5.99 37.38
N MET A 235 -17.44 -5.43 37.44
CA MET A 235 -17.66 -3.99 37.56
C MET A 235 -18.72 -3.68 38.60
N SER A 236 -18.72 -2.47 39.14
CA SER A 236 -19.81 -1.92 39.92
C SER A 236 -20.32 -0.63 39.28
N ILE A 237 -21.64 -0.47 39.23
CA ILE A 237 -22.28 0.73 38.70
C ILE A 237 -22.95 1.46 39.84
N ARG A 238 -22.61 2.74 39.98
CA ARG A 238 -23.35 3.68 40.84
C ARG A 238 -24.28 4.52 39.97
N LEU A 239 -25.58 4.41 40.23
CA LEU A 239 -26.63 5.12 39.49
C LEU A 239 -27.49 5.93 40.46
N ASN A 240 -27.57 7.25 40.23
CA ASN A 240 -28.43 8.15 40.98
C ASN A 240 -29.38 8.90 40.04
N GLN A 241 -30.62 9.07 40.49
CA GLN A 241 -31.66 9.84 39.81
C GLN A 241 -32.25 10.89 40.77
N SER A 242 -32.60 12.07 40.24
CA SER A 242 -33.29 13.12 41.00
C SER A 242 -34.39 13.76 40.17
N GLN A 243 -35.64 13.66 40.61
CA GLN A 243 -36.81 14.28 39.96
C GLN A 243 -37.49 15.28 40.89
N GLN A 244 -38.09 16.33 40.34
CA GLN A 244 -38.92 17.27 41.12
C GLN A 244 -40.40 16.92 40.99
N VAL A 245 -41.08 16.77 42.13
CA VAL A 245 -42.52 16.48 42.21
C VAL A 245 -43.12 17.36 43.29
N ALA A 246 -44.16 18.12 42.94
CA ALA A 246 -44.84 19.03 43.87
C ALA A 246 -43.91 20.06 44.58
N GLY A 247 -42.79 20.44 43.96
CA GLY A 247 -41.81 21.38 44.51
C GLY A 247 -40.70 20.76 45.38
N GLU A 248 -40.81 19.46 45.66
CA GLU A 248 -39.85 18.66 46.43
C GLU A 248 -39.00 17.79 45.50
N SER A 249 -37.75 17.50 45.87
CA SER A 249 -36.85 16.66 45.08
C SER A 249 -36.82 15.22 45.60
N ILE A 250 -37.19 14.26 44.76
CA ILE A 250 -37.13 12.83 45.04
C ILE A 250 -35.81 12.30 44.49
N THR A 251 -34.95 11.79 45.39
CA THR A 251 -33.67 11.17 45.03
C THR A 251 -33.70 9.67 45.26
N SER A 252 -33.25 8.92 44.27
CA SER A 252 -33.10 7.47 44.31
C SER A 252 -31.67 7.11 43.93
N SER A 253 -31.07 6.14 44.65
CA SER A 253 -29.71 5.68 44.42
C SER A 253 -29.66 4.16 44.54
N SER A 254 -28.89 3.52 43.66
CA SER A 254 -28.58 2.10 43.77
C SER A 254 -27.19 1.80 43.23
N THR A 255 -26.64 0.70 43.71
CA THR A 255 -25.35 0.16 43.27
C THR A 255 -25.49 -1.31 42.97
N ALA A 256 -25.07 -1.74 41.78
CA ALA A 256 -24.98 -3.15 41.40
C ALA A 256 -23.50 -3.53 41.20
N ARG A 257 -23.11 -4.76 41.56
CA ARG A 257 -21.80 -5.35 41.23
C ARG A 257 -22.04 -6.58 40.36
N ILE A 258 -21.40 -6.61 39.20
CA ILE A 258 -21.69 -7.55 38.12
C ILE A 258 -20.39 -8.15 37.62
N SER A 259 -20.37 -9.46 37.42
CA SER A 259 -19.27 -10.18 36.77
C SER A 259 -19.71 -10.65 35.39
N HIS A 260 -18.82 -10.55 34.40
CA HIS A 260 -19.10 -11.07 33.07
C HIS A 260 -18.76 -12.57 32.97
N VAL A 261 -19.31 -13.27 31.97
CA VAL A 261 -18.95 -14.67 31.70
C VAL A 261 -17.60 -14.70 30.96
N ASN A 262 -16.68 -15.56 31.40
CA ASN A 262 -15.44 -15.85 30.66
C ASN A 262 -15.80 -16.61 29.37
N GLY A 263 -15.90 -15.89 28.25
CA GLY A 263 -16.24 -16.45 26.94
C GLY A 263 -15.36 -15.86 25.85
N THR A 264 -14.53 -16.72 25.25
CA THR A 264 -13.55 -16.47 24.18
C THR A 264 -12.83 -15.12 24.26
N THR A 265 -11.66 -15.12 24.88
CA THR A 265 -10.69 -14.02 24.81
C THR A 265 -10.43 -13.67 23.36
N GLU A 266 -10.99 -12.54 22.90
CA GLU A 266 -10.37 -11.80 21.82
C GLU A 266 -8.92 -11.55 22.28
N GLN A 267 -7.94 -11.97 21.49
CA GLN A 267 -6.52 -11.84 21.84
C GLN A 267 -5.88 -10.78 20.95
N VAL A 268 -4.84 -10.13 21.46
CA VAL A 268 -4.01 -9.25 20.66
C VAL A 268 -3.42 -10.05 19.48
N PRO A 269 -3.27 -9.46 18.27
CA PRO A 269 -2.71 -10.17 17.13
C PRO A 269 -1.36 -10.81 17.47
N SER A 270 -1.19 -12.07 17.09
CA SER A 270 -0.19 -12.98 17.70
C SER A 270 1.20 -12.92 17.07
N ALA A 271 1.38 -12.26 15.92
CA ALA A 271 2.64 -12.25 15.18
C ALA A 271 2.89 -10.93 14.43
N ALA A 272 4.14 -10.69 14.07
CA ALA A 272 4.52 -9.63 13.15
C ALA A 272 4.19 -10.03 11.70
N PRO A 273 3.57 -9.15 10.89
CA PRO A 273 3.41 -9.38 9.46
C PRO A 273 4.78 -9.48 8.77
N THR A 274 4.92 -10.42 7.84
CA THR A 274 6.04 -10.50 6.90
C THR A 274 5.70 -9.67 5.68
N ILE A 275 6.52 -8.66 5.40
CA ILE A 275 6.28 -7.70 4.32
C ILE A 275 7.21 -8.04 3.14
N THR A 276 6.67 -8.02 1.93
CA THR A 276 7.42 -8.19 0.68
C THR A 276 7.06 -7.10 -0.32
N ILE A 277 7.91 -6.88 -1.32
CA ILE A 277 7.50 -6.13 -2.51
C ILE A 277 6.43 -6.93 -3.23
N ASP A 278 5.33 -6.27 -3.56
CA ASP A 278 4.27 -6.87 -4.34
C ASP A 278 4.62 -6.82 -5.84
N ASN A 279 4.44 -7.94 -6.53
CA ASN A 279 4.57 -8.04 -7.98
C ASN A 279 3.21 -8.42 -8.57
N PRO A 280 2.24 -7.48 -8.62
CA PRO A 280 0.93 -7.76 -9.17
C PRO A 280 1.03 -8.09 -10.66
N ASP A 281 0.20 -9.00 -11.14
CA ASP A 281 0.14 -9.41 -12.56
C ASP A 281 -0.14 -8.24 -13.52
N ILE A 282 -0.66 -7.13 -12.99
CA ILE A 282 -0.97 -5.91 -13.74
C ILE A 282 0.22 -4.93 -13.70
N ASN A 283 0.89 -4.76 -14.84
CA ASN A 283 2.08 -3.91 -15.00
C ASN A 283 1.87 -2.42 -14.64
N THR A 284 0.64 -1.87 -14.65
CA THR A 284 0.41 -0.48 -14.21
C THR A 284 0.59 -0.30 -12.71
N MET A 285 0.46 -1.37 -11.93
CA MET A 285 0.61 -1.38 -10.47
C MET A 285 2.00 -1.82 -10.02
N ASN A 286 2.86 -2.30 -10.92
CA ASN A 286 4.26 -2.60 -10.61
C ASN A 286 5.19 -1.80 -11.50
N ASN A 287 5.85 -0.80 -10.92
CA ASN A 287 6.68 0.14 -11.65
C ASN A 287 7.74 0.69 -10.68
N PRO A 288 9.00 0.88 -11.09
CA PRO A 288 10.04 1.46 -10.22
C PRO A 288 9.74 2.89 -9.70
N VAL A 289 8.69 3.56 -10.19
CA VAL A 289 8.15 4.85 -9.69
C VAL A 289 6.96 4.67 -8.73
N LEU A 290 6.38 3.47 -8.63
CA LEU A 290 5.25 3.12 -7.77
C LEU A 290 5.58 1.82 -7.04
N THR A 291 6.03 1.92 -5.78
CA THR A 291 6.41 0.72 -5.02
C THR A 291 5.18 0.13 -4.36
N SER A 292 4.75 -1.04 -4.84
CA SER A 292 3.69 -1.83 -4.21
C SER A 292 4.27 -2.77 -3.17
N LEU A 293 3.63 -2.83 -2.01
CA LEU A 293 4.01 -3.64 -0.86
C LEU A 293 2.84 -4.55 -0.49
N THR A 294 3.16 -5.76 -0.05
CA THR A 294 2.18 -6.73 0.43
C THR A 294 2.68 -7.39 1.71
N TRP A 295 1.77 -7.87 2.55
CA TRP A 295 2.11 -8.63 3.75
C TRP A 295 1.16 -9.81 3.97
N ASN A 296 1.59 -10.83 4.71
CA ASN A 296 0.69 -11.93 5.05
C ASN A 296 -0.38 -11.48 6.06
N SER A 297 -1.59 -12.03 5.94
CA SER A 297 -2.63 -11.84 6.96
C SER A 297 -2.17 -12.40 8.32
N VAL A 298 -2.47 -11.68 9.40
CA VAL A 298 -2.11 -12.05 10.78
C VAL A 298 -3.37 -12.51 11.53
N PRO A 299 -3.34 -13.69 12.20
CA PRO A 299 -4.46 -14.14 13.03
C PRO A 299 -4.91 -13.09 14.06
N HIS A 300 -6.22 -12.95 14.20
CA HIS A 300 -6.88 -11.98 15.08
C HIS A 300 -6.69 -10.49 14.72
N ALA A 301 -5.97 -10.16 13.64
CA ALA A 301 -5.93 -8.79 13.13
C ALA A 301 -7.29 -8.39 12.53
N ALA A 302 -7.77 -7.20 12.89
CA ALA A 302 -8.94 -6.58 12.29
C ALA A 302 -8.55 -5.55 11.22
N TYR A 303 -7.42 -4.87 11.41
CA TYR A 303 -6.86 -3.87 10.50
C TYR A 303 -5.35 -3.72 10.75
N TYR A 304 -4.69 -2.95 9.89
CA TYR A 304 -3.25 -2.71 9.91
C TYR A 304 -2.95 -1.21 9.94
N SER A 305 -2.20 -0.75 10.95
CA SER A 305 -1.64 0.60 10.93
C SER A 305 -0.30 0.59 10.23
N LEU A 306 -0.10 1.54 9.32
CA LEU A 306 1.09 1.64 8.49
C LEU A 306 1.91 2.87 8.85
N ARG A 307 3.23 2.78 8.68
CA ARG A 307 4.08 3.97 8.52
C ARG A 307 5.24 3.69 7.58
N TYR A 308 5.68 4.72 6.87
CA TYR A 308 6.83 4.60 5.98
C TYR A 308 7.66 5.88 5.97
N ARG A 309 8.93 5.76 5.59
CA ARG A 309 9.81 6.90 5.30
C ARG A 309 10.74 6.59 4.14
N ILE A 310 11.14 7.64 3.45
CA ILE A 310 12.03 7.62 2.30
C ILE A 310 13.34 8.30 2.68
N ASP A 311 14.48 7.67 2.38
CA ASP A 311 15.84 8.19 2.59
C ASP A 311 16.12 8.70 4.02
N GLY A 312 15.56 8.03 5.02
CA GLY A 312 15.72 8.41 6.42
C GLY A 312 14.96 9.68 6.82
N GLY A 313 14.08 10.20 5.95
CA GLY A 313 13.22 11.34 6.24
C GLY A 313 12.16 11.09 7.32
N ALA A 314 11.20 12.01 7.43
CA ALA A 314 10.11 11.90 8.40
C ALA A 314 9.20 10.69 8.11
N TRP A 315 8.66 10.09 9.18
CA TRP A 315 7.65 9.05 9.05
C TRP A 315 6.33 9.64 8.56
N VAL A 316 5.77 9.02 7.53
CA VAL A 316 4.42 9.24 7.00
C VAL A 316 3.50 8.18 7.60
N TYR A 317 2.29 8.58 8.00
CA TYR A 317 1.29 7.72 8.65
C TYR A 317 0.01 7.67 7.78
N PRO A 318 -0.09 6.71 6.85
CA PRO A 318 -1.32 6.46 6.11
C PRO A 318 -2.50 6.08 7.02
N ALA A 319 -3.72 6.14 6.47
CA ALA A 319 -4.90 5.60 7.14
C ALA A 319 -4.75 4.08 7.38
N ASP A 320 -5.43 3.58 8.40
CA ASP A 320 -5.46 2.15 8.70
C ASP A 320 -6.07 1.36 7.52
N GLN A 321 -5.47 0.21 7.20
CA GLN A 321 -5.89 -0.64 6.08
C GLN A 321 -6.57 -1.91 6.60
N THR A 322 -7.65 -2.34 5.94
CA THR A 322 -8.23 -3.69 6.13
C THR A 322 -7.63 -4.71 5.18
N ASP A 323 -7.09 -4.25 4.05
CA ASP A 323 -6.41 -5.07 3.07
C ASP A 323 -4.94 -5.31 3.48
N THR A 324 -4.27 -6.19 2.73
CA THR A 324 -2.89 -6.61 2.97
C THR A 324 -1.90 -6.04 1.96
N THR A 325 -2.31 -5.02 1.21
CA THR A 325 -1.48 -4.35 0.20
C THR A 325 -1.47 -2.84 0.41
N PHE A 326 -0.37 -2.20 0.01
CA PHE A 326 -0.23 -0.75 0.07
C PHE A 326 0.74 -0.25 -1.01
N GLN A 327 0.42 0.89 -1.64
CA GLN A 327 1.27 1.50 -2.67
C GLN A 327 1.88 2.81 -2.18
N ILE A 328 3.20 2.93 -2.33
CA ILE A 328 3.94 4.18 -2.14
C ILE A 328 4.13 4.85 -3.51
N THR A 329 3.45 5.98 -3.71
CA THR A 329 3.42 6.70 -5.00
C THR A 329 4.50 7.77 -5.14
N THR A 330 5.23 8.08 -4.06
CA THR A 330 6.26 9.11 -4.01
C THR A 330 7.68 8.55 -4.11
N ALA A 331 7.85 7.23 -3.94
CA ALA A 331 9.15 6.59 -3.96
C ALA A 331 9.76 6.62 -5.37
N ARG A 332 11.07 6.85 -5.41
CA ARG A 332 11.89 6.75 -6.61
C ARG A 332 12.78 5.50 -6.54
N PRO A 333 13.31 5.04 -7.68
CA PRO A 333 14.05 3.79 -7.73
C PRO A 333 15.38 3.80 -6.96
N LEU A 334 15.91 4.99 -6.65
CA LEU A 334 17.16 5.15 -5.89
C LEU A 334 16.94 5.38 -4.39
N ASP A 335 15.69 5.45 -3.98
CA ASP A 335 15.31 5.77 -2.61
C ASP A 335 15.44 4.53 -1.72
N ILE A 336 15.84 4.74 -0.47
CA ILE A 336 15.75 3.73 0.58
C ILE A 336 14.37 3.85 1.23
N ILE A 337 13.60 2.77 1.22
CA ILE A 337 12.26 2.73 1.81
C ILE A 337 12.33 1.96 3.12
N ASN A 338 11.97 2.60 4.24
CA ASN A 338 11.64 1.88 5.46
C ASN A 338 10.11 1.84 5.59
N PHE A 339 9.55 0.65 5.75
CA PHE A 339 8.12 0.43 5.86
C PHE A 339 7.82 -0.42 7.09
N GLU A 340 6.79 -0.05 7.83
CA GLU A 340 6.33 -0.79 9.00
C GLU A 340 4.83 -1.02 8.98
N VAL A 341 4.42 -2.20 9.41
CA VAL A 341 3.02 -2.63 9.50
C VAL A 341 2.75 -3.15 10.91
N THR A 342 1.74 -2.61 11.57
CA THR A 342 1.29 -3.09 12.88
C THR A 342 -0.11 -3.68 12.77
N PRO A 343 -0.30 -5.00 12.98
CA PRO A 343 -1.62 -5.61 13.03
C PRO A 343 -2.33 -5.16 14.31
N LYS A 344 -3.59 -4.79 14.21
CA LYS A 344 -4.38 -4.30 15.35
C LYS A 344 -5.77 -4.91 15.37
N ASN A 345 -6.31 -4.98 16.57
CA ASN A 345 -7.72 -5.21 16.83
C ASN A 345 -8.14 -4.43 18.09
N ASP A 346 -9.35 -4.68 18.56
CA ASP A 346 -9.89 -3.95 19.72
C ASP A 346 -9.17 -4.31 21.03
N MET A 347 -8.48 -5.46 21.07
CA MET A 347 -7.69 -5.92 22.21
C MET A 347 -6.29 -5.34 22.26
N GLY A 348 -5.79 -4.78 21.15
CA GLY A 348 -4.54 -4.02 21.12
C GLY A 348 -3.79 -4.15 19.81
N ALA A 349 -2.52 -3.72 19.84
CA ALA A 349 -1.59 -3.85 18.74
C ALA A 349 -0.70 -5.08 18.92
N GLY A 350 -0.56 -5.88 17.87
CA GLY A 350 0.41 -6.95 17.79
C GLY A 350 1.83 -6.45 17.51
N SER A 351 2.74 -7.38 17.26
CA SER A 351 4.13 -7.06 16.95
C SER A 351 4.27 -6.38 15.59
N ILE A 352 5.21 -5.44 15.48
CA ILE A 352 5.44 -4.66 14.26
C ILE A 352 6.23 -5.51 13.25
N GLY A 353 5.71 -5.60 12.03
CA GLY A 353 6.46 -6.07 10.86
C GLY A 353 7.26 -4.93 10.25
N THR A 354 8.49 -5.18 9.82
CA THR A 354 9.36 -4.17 9.22
C THR A 354 9.96 -4.65 7.91
N LEU A 355 10.08 -3.74 6.94
CA LEU A 355 10.82 -3.92 5.71
C LEU A 355 11.74 -2.73 5.51
N THR A 356 13.02 -3.01 5.21
CA THR A 356 13.91 -2.00 4.64
C THR A 356 14.26 -2.42 3.23
N TYR A 357 13.78 -1.65 2.27
CA TYR A 357 14.11 -1.83 0.88
C TYR A 357 15.27 -0.92 0.50
N THR A 358 16.34 -1.50 -0.04
CA THR A 358 17.55 -0.78 -0.44
C THR A 358 17.54 -0.45 -1.93
N LYS A 359 18.25 0.61 -2.31
CA LYS A 359 18.47 0.95 -3.72
C LYS A 359 19.36 -0.07 -4.45
N PRO A 360 19.22 -0.20 -5.77
CA PRO A 360 18.13 0.31 -6.60
C PRO A 360 16.89 -0.58 -6.57
N LEU A 361 15.71 0.01 -6.73
CA LEU A 361 14.44 -0.71 -6.82
C LEU A 361 14.25 -1.33 -8.19
N TRP A 362 14.22 -2.66 -8.20
CA TRP A 362 13.99 -3.46 -9.38
C TRP A 362 12.59 -4.05 -9.34
N THR A 363 11.82 -3.73 -10.38
CA THR A 363 10.53 -4.34 -10.65
C THR A 363 10.75 -5.59 -11.48
N VAL A 364 10.29 -6.74 -10.98
CA VAL A 364 10.24 -7.99 -11.77
C VAL A 364 9.22 -7.79 -12.89
N ALA A 365 9.58 -8.17 -14.11
CA ALA A 365 8.69 -8.03 -15.26
C ALA A 365 7.63 -9.13 -15.29
N ASN A 366 6.39 -8.77 -15.62
CA ASN A 366 5.31 -9.74 -15.84
C ASN A 366 5.48 -10.37 -17.22
N LEU A 367 6.14 -11.54 -17.24
CA LEU A 367 6.41 -12.29 -18.45
C LEU A 367 5.11 -12.86 -19.04
N ILE A 368 4.96 -12.75 -20.36
CA ILE A 368 3.81 -13.22 -21.13
C ILE A 368 4.28 -14.12 -22.28
N ASN A 369 3.36 -14.66 -23.08
CA ASN A 369 3.67 -15.42 -24.30
C ASN A 369 4.65 -16.60 -24.10
N GLY A 370 4.55 -17.28 -22.95
CA GLY A 370 5.35 -18.46 -22.61
C GLY A 370 6.77 -18.16 -22.13
N TRP A 371 7.14 -16.90 -21.96
CA TRP A 371 8.42 -16.54 -21.36
C TRP A 371 8.45 -16.84 -19.86
N GLU A 372 9.58 -17.33 -19.39
CA GLU A 372 9.81 -17.62 -17.97
C GLU A 372 11.20 -17.14 -17.50
N CYS A 373 11.39 -17.05 -16.19
CA CYS A 373 12.71 -16.76 -15.62
C CYS A 373 13.66 -17.93 -15.83
N TYR A 374 14.84 -17.66 -16.37
CA TYR A 374 15.86 -18.70 -16.53
C TYR A 374 16.59 -18.96 -15.21
N SER A 375 16.45 -20.16 -14.65
CA SER A 375 17.18 -20.61 -13.45
C SER A 375 17.19 -19.57 -12.31
N PRO A 376 16.01 -19.19 -11.76
CA PRO A 376 15.86 -18.04 -10.86
C PRO A 376 16.60 -18.17 -9.52
N SER A 377 17.09 -19.36 -9.17
CA SER A 377 17.98 -19.58 -8.02
C SER A 377 19.42 -19.08 -8.25
N SER A 378 19.84 -18.92 -9.51
CA SER A 378 21.20 -18.54 -9.92
C SER A 378 21.27 -17.22 -10.68
N TRP A 379 20.16 -16.80 -11.28
CA TRP A 379 20.08 -15.60 -12.13
C TRP A 379 18.84 -14.77 -11.78
N PRO A 380 18.92 -13.44 -11.89
CA PRO A 380 17.75 -12.60 -11.67
C PRO A 380 16.73 -12.83 -12.79
N CYS A 381 15.45 -12.93 -12.40
CA CYS A 381 14.33 -12.84 -13.33
C CYS A 381 14.42 -11.54 -14.16
N PRO A 382 13.89 -11.53 -15.40
CA PRO A 382 13.77 -10.31 -16.19
C PRO A 382 13.12 -9.21 -15.35
N SER A 383 13.83 -8.11 -15.21
CA SER A 383 13.43 -7.00 -14.34
C SER A 383 13.82 -5.68 -14.97
N TYR A 384 13.17 -4.61 -14.55
CA TYR A 384 13.52 -3.26 -14.97
C TYR A 384 13.59 -2.29 -13.79
N THR A 385 14.45 -1.29 -13.92
CA THR A 385 14.58 -0.17 -13.00
C THR A 385 14.69 1.12 -13.79
N LEU A 386 14.68 2.25 -13.09
CA LEU A 386 14.74 3.57 -13.66
C LEU A 386 15.80 4.40 -12.90
N SER A 387 16.61 5.17 -13.62
CA SER A 387 17.55 6.11 -13.01
C SER A 387 16.88 7.47 -12.78
N SER A 388 17.44 8.31 -11.91
CA SER A 388 16.96 9.69 -11.72
C SER A 388 17.14 10.57 -12.96
N ALA A 389 18.01 10.17 -13.91
CA ALA A 389 18.13 10.79 -15.23
C ALA A 389 17.08 10.31 -16.24
N GLY A 390 16.20 9.38 -15.83
CA GLY A 390 15.12 8.87 -16.65
C GLY A 390 15.51 7.75 -17.63
N VAL A 391 16.71 7.16 -17.47
CA VAL A 391 17.12 5.96 -18.20
C VAL A 391 16.53 4.73 -17.54
N VAL A 392 15.76 3.96 -18.28
CA VAL A 392 15.23 2.65 -17.89
C VAL A 392 16.30 1.61 -18.23
N LEU A 393 16.68 0.80 -17.24
CA LEU A 393 17.62 -0.31 -17.41
C LEU A 393 16.87 -1.61 -17.23
N LEU A 394 17.12 -2.56 -18.13
CA LEU A 394 16.61 -3.92 -18.01
C LEU A 394 17.76 -4.82 -17.57
N ARG A 395 17.42 -5.91 -16.89
CA ARG A 395 18.36 -6.96 -16.50
C ARG A 395 17.69 -8.33 -16.50
N GLY A 396 18.51 -9.36 -16.37
CA GLY A 396 18.06 -10.70 -16.06
C GLY A 396 17.91 -11.58 -17.28
N LEU A 397 17.69 -12.87 -17.02
CA LEU A 397 17.70 -13.92 -18.03
C LEU A 397 16.31 -14.54 -18.19
N ALA A 398 15.86 -14.66 -19.43
CA ALA A 398 14.58 -15.27 -19.78
C ALA A 398 14.78 -16.54 -20.62
N ALA A 399 13.80 -17.45 -20.60
CA ALA A 399 13.80 -18.68 -21.42
C ALA A 399 12.42 -18.99 -22.02
N ASN A 400 12.40 -19.99 -22.92
CA ASN A 400 11.21 -20.68 -23.47
C ASN A 400 10.15 -19.88 -24.25
N GLY A 401 10.20 -18.55 -24.30
CA GLY A 401 9.19 -17.79 -25.04
C GLY A 401 9.36 -17.79 -26.56
N ALA A 402 8.30 -17.36 -27.23
CA ALA A 402 8.20 -17.34 -28.68
C ALA A 402 8.97 -16.16 -29.32
N THR A 403 9.39 -16.34 -30.57
CA THR A 403 9.91 -15.26 -31.42
C THR A 403 8.78 -14.37 -31.93
N GLU A 404 9.10 -13.11 -32.22
CA GLU A 404 8.17 -12.14 -32.82
C GLU A 404 6.96 -11.80 -31.93
N THR A 405 7.02 -12.15 -30.64
CA THR A 405 6.02 -11.81 -29.63
C THR A 405 6.64 -11.00 -28.49
N SER A 406 5.81 -10.22 -27.81
CA SER A 406 6.23 -9.45 -26.64
C SER A 406 6.60 -10.39 -25.49
N MET A 407 7.75 -10.15 -24.86
CA MET A 407 8.16 -10.84 -23.63
C MET A 407 7.41 -10.28 -22.43
N PHE A 408 7.31 -8.96 -22.36
CA PHE A 408 6.54 -8.19 -21.39
C PHE A 408 6.35 -6.77 -21.94
N THR A 409 5.48 -6.02 -21.28
CA THR A 409 5.20 -4.62 -21.63
C THR A 409 5.61 -3.70 -20.50
N LEU A 410 6.52 -2.77 -20.79
CA LEU A 410 6.87 -1.69 -19.87
C LEU A 410 5.65 -0.80 -19.59
N PRO A 411 5.52 -0.25 -18.36
CA PRO A 411 4.53 0.77 -18.06
C PRO A 411 4.64 1.97 -19.01
N ALA A 412 3.50 2.59 -19.35
CA ALA A 412 3.43 3.68 -20.35
C ALA A 412 4.36 4.86 -20.07
N SER A 413 4.70 5.14 -18.81
CA SER A 413 5.63 6.21 -18.45
C SER A 413 7.11 5.86 -18.72
N LEU A 414 7.44 4.57 -18.85
CA LEU A 414 8.80 4.04 -18.98
C LEU A 414 9.18 3.67 -20.42
N THR A 415 8.36 4.04 -21.39
CA THR A 415 8.57 3.66 -22.79
C THR A 415 9.48 4.65 -23.53
N PRO A 416 10.20 4.22 -24.59
CA PRO A 416 10.88 5.14 -25.49
C PRO A 416 9.89 5.89 -26.40
N ASN A 417 10.34 6.95 -27.07
CA ASN A 417 9.52 7.68 -28.04
C ASN A 417 9.39 6.98 -29.42
N LYS A 418 10.35 6.12 -29.74
CA LYS A 418 10.49 5.37 -31.00
C LYS A 418 10.98 3.96 -30.72
N GLN A 419 10.80 3.05 -31.67
CA GLN A 419 11.30 1.68 -31.53
C GLN A 419 12.82 1.66 -31.56
N ILE A 420 13.44 1.04 -30.57
CA ILE A 420 14.90 0.93 -30.44
C ILE A 420 15.30 -0.54 -30.50
N ILE A 421 16.36 -0.83 -31.24
CA ILE A 421 16.89 -2.18 -31.47
C ILE A 421 18.18 -2.35 -30.69
N PHE A 422 18.30 -3.46 -29.96
CA PHE A 422 19.49 -3.81 -29.18
C PHE A 422 20.03 -5.19 -29.58
N PRO A 423 21.34 -5.32 -29.88
CA PRO A 423 21.99 -6.63 -29.86
C PRO A 423 22.06 -7.13 -28.42
N VAL A 424 21.71 -8.40 -28.19
CA VAL A 424 21.73 -9.01 -26.85
C VAL A 424 22.39 -10.36 -26.85
N VAL A 425 22.87 -10.80 -25.69
CA VAL A 425 23.42 -12.15 -25.54
C VAL A 425 22.28 -13.19 -25.57
N ASN A 426 22.40 -14.20 -26.43
CA ASN A 426 21.52 -15.36 -26.53
C ASN A 426 22.33 -16.62 -26.23
N GLY A 427 21.96 -17.31 -25.16
CA GLY A 427 22.66 -18.45 -24.59
C GLY A 427 24.09 -18.11 -24.20
N GLY A 428 24.98 -19.10 -24.29
CA GLY A 428 26.37 -18.94 -23.87
C GLY A 428 27.12 -17.84 -24.63
N THR A 429 27.01 -17.84 -25.96
CA THR A 429 27.91 -17.09 -26.86
C THR A 429 27.26 -16.54 -28.14
N SER A 430 25.96 -16.77 -28.38
CA SER A 430 25.28 -16.25 -29.57
C SER A 430 24.75 -14.84 -29.30
N VAL A 431 24.42 -14.10 -30.37
CA VAL A 431 23.81 -12.77 -30.26
C VAL A 431 22.45 -12.76 -30.90
N GLY A 432 21.49 -12.22 -30.16
CA GLY A 432 20.13 -11.99 -30.57
C GLY A 432 19.78 -10.52 -30.72
N ARG A 433 18.48 -10.26 -30.83
CA ARG A 433 17.91 -8.93 -31.01
C ARG A 433 16.67 -8.76 -30.15
N PHE A 434 16.67 -7.72 -29.32
CA PHE A 434 15.46 -7.18 -28.72
C PHE A 434 15.09 -5.86 -29.35
N ASP A 435 13.79 -5.67 -29.52
CA ASP A 435 13.18 -4.39 -29.88
C ASP A 435 12.36 -3.89 -28.70
N VAL A 436 12.58 -2.64 -28.31
CA VAL A 436 11.73 -1.95 -27.33
C VAL A 436 10.88 -0.95 -28.09
N ARG A 437 9.56 -1.16 -28.11
CA ARG A 437 8.61 -0.33 -28.86
C ARG A 437 8.09 0.86 -28.05
N PRO A 438 7.52 1.89 -28.71
CA PRO A 438 6.95 3.07 -28.02
C PRO A 438 5.76 2.76 -27.11
N ASN A 439 5.05 1.66 -27.37
CA ASN A 439 3.97 1.15 -26.52
C ASN A 439 4.48 0.33 -25.32
N GLY A 440 5.81 0.19 -25.18
CA GLY A 440 6.45 -0.53 -24.07
C GLY A 440 6.70 -2.01 -24.33
N GLU A 441 6.25 -2.58 -25.45
CA GLU A 441 6.52 -3.98 -25.75
C GLU A 441 8.03 -4.22 -25.91
N VAL A 442 8.55 -5.21 -25.18
CA VAL A 442 9.91 -5.72 -25.31
C VAL A 442 9.85 -7.02 -26.10
N ILE A 443 10.22 -6.97 -27.38
CA ILE A 443 9.97 -8.03 -28.36
C ILE A 443 11.27 -8.69 -28.77
N TRP A 444 11.27 -10.02 -28.73
CA TRP A 444 12.37 -10.84 -29.24
C TRP A 444 12.24 -11.03 -30.77
N LYS A 445 13.25 -10.63 -31.55
CA LYS A 445 13.14 -10.48 -33.04
C LYS A 445 14.10 -11.33 -33.89
N THR A 446 15.05 -12.09 -33.34
CA THR A 446 16.01 -12.82 -34.21
C THR A 446 16.65 -14.11 -33.67
N ALA A 447 16.79 -15.19 -34.47
CA ALA A 447 17.86 -15.72 -35.39
C ALA A 447 19.06 -16.42 -34.72
N GLY A 448 19.07 -17.74 -34.85
CA GLY A 448 19.81 -18.67 -33.99
C GLY A 448 18.87 -19.12 -32.88
N GLY A 449 18.33 -20.35 -33.00
CA GLY A 449 17.33 -20.89 -32.07
C GLY A 449 17.69 -20.63 -30.61
N ASN A 450 16.68 -20.48 -29.75
CA ASN A 450 16.89 -20.26 -28.32
C ASN A 450 17.83 -21.36 -27.79
N SER A 451 19.05 -20.97 -27.41
CA SER A 451 20.11 -21.91 -27.00
C SER A 451 20.15 -22.11 -25.48
N GLY A 452 19.12 -21.64 -24.78
CA GLY A 452 18.87 -21.89 -23.36
C GLY A 452 18.35 -20.65 -22.61
N PHE A 453 18.91 -19.47 -22.89
CA PHE A 453 18.49 -18.22 -22.29
C PHE A 453 18.66 -17.03 -23.23
N VAL A 454 18.01 -15.91 -22.95
CA VAL A 454 18.30 -14.59 -23.54
C VAL A 454 18.53 -13.59 -22.42
N SER A 455 19.55 -12.75 -22.54
CA SER A 455 19.86 -11.71 -21.57
C SER A 455 19.21 -10.38 -21.95
N LEU A 456 18.67 -9.68 -20.96
CA LEU A 456 18.18 -8.32 -21.09
C LEU A 456 19.20 -7.28 -20.61
N ASP A 457 20.37 -7.72 -20.15
CA ASP A 457 21.46 -6.85 -19.75
C ASP A 457 21.92 -5.99 -20.94
N ASN A 458 22.39 -4.77 -20.65
CA ASN A 458 22.70 -3.70 -21.62
C ASN A 458 21.52 -3.15 -22.44
N ILE A 459 20.29 -3.64 -22.29
CA ILE A 459 19.12 -2.93 -22.84
C ILE A 459 18.82 -1.72 -21.96
N ARG A 460 18.77 -0.55 -22.59
CA ARG A 460 18.52 0.72 -21.91
C ARG A 460 17.79 1.70 -22.81
N VAL A 461 16.73 2.32 -22.30
CA VAL A 461 15.93 3.29 -23.05
C VAL A 461 15.72 4.54 -22.23
N LEU A 462 15.62 5.69 -22.89
CA LEU A 462 15.32 6.95 -22.21
C LEU A 462 13.79 7.08 -22.16
N ALA A 463 13.23 7.09 -20.95
CA ALA A 463 11.78 7.11 -20.74
C ALA A 463 11.17 8.44 -21.21
N GLN A 464 10.33 8.41 -22.23
CA GLN A 464 9.71 9.61 -22.77
C GLN A 464 8.76 10.26 -21.74
N GLY A 465 8.00 9.46 -20.99
CA GLY A 465 7.03 9.95 -20.02
C GLY A 465 7.64 10.47 -18.71
N ILE A 466 8.92 10.19 -18.44
CA ILE A 466 9.62 10.63 -17.22
C ILE A 466 10.70 11.66 -17.53
N ALA A 467 11.64 11.32 -18.42
CA ALA A 467 12.77 12.18 -18.74
C ALA A 467 12.35 13.39 -19.60
N ASN A 468 11.20 13.30 -20.28
CA ASN A 468 10.70 14.25 -21.28
C ASN A 468 11.81 14.84 -22.16
N PRO A 469 12.62 13.99 -22.83
CA PRO A 469 13.79 14.43 -23.55
C PRO A 469 13.44 15.27 -24.78
N SER A 470 14.17 16.36 -24.98
CA SER A 470 14.09 17.17 -26.20
C SER A 470 15.01 16.58 -27.28
N TRP A 471 14.48 15.60 -28.03
CA TRP A 471 15.21 14.95 -29.12
C TRP A 471 15.55 15.90 -30.26
N LEU A 472 16.82 15.90 -30.66
CA LEU A 472 17.33 16.64 -31.81
C LEU A 472 17.51 15.68 -32.99
N ALA A 473 17.27 16.16 -34.21
CA ALA A 473 17.46 15.36 -35.42
C ALA A 473 18.95 15.23 -35.76
N ALA A 474 19.40 14.00 -36.03
CA ALA A 474 20.68 13.75 -36.68
C ALA A 474 20.52 13.86 -38.20
N THR A 475 21.50 14.45 -38.87
CA THR A 475 21.49 14.53 -40.34
C THR A 475 22.25 13.35 -40.91
N ALA A 476 21.54 12.42 -41.53
CA ALA A 476 22.16 11.35 -42.32
C ALA A 476 22.97 11.96 -43.47
N VAL A 477 24.15 11.41 -43.76
CA VAL A 477 24.92 11.86 -44.93
C VAL A 477 24.22 11.41 -46.22
N PRO A 478 24.43 12.04 -47.39
CA PRO A 478 23.60 11.82 -48.59
C PRO A 478 23.43 10.36 -49.05
N ALA A 479 24.40 9.48 -48.78
CA ALA A 479 24.32 8.07 -49.12
C ALA A 479 23.40 7.25 -48.19
N TRP A 480 23.10 7.76 -47.00
CA TRP A 480 22.30 7.13 -45.97
C TRP A 480 20.99 7.86 -45.76
N ALA A 481 19.94 7.13 -45.38
CA ALA A 481 18.68 7.72 -44.98
C ALA A 481 18.17 7.07 -43.69
N SER A 482 17.35 7.81 -42.93
CA SER A 482 16.57 7.18 -41.86
C SER A 482 15.56 6.20 -42.46
N TYR A 483 15.31 5.08 -41.76
CA TYR A 483 14.35 4.06 -42.17
C TYR A 483 12.91 4.60 -42.13
N GLY A 484 12.56 5.37 -41.09
CA GLY A 484 11.24 5.97 -40.92
C GLY A 484 10.23 5.04 -40.23
N GLY A 485 8.94 5.38 -40.33
CA GLY A 485 7.85 4.63 -39.71
C GLY A 485 7.94 4.60 -38.17
N GLU A 486 7.74 3.42 -37.58
CA GLU A 486 7.78 3.18 -36.12
C GLU A 486 9.16 3.44 -35.50
N TYR A 487 10.23 3.36 -36.30
CA TYR A 487 11.61 3.63 -35.89
C TYR A 487 11.97 5.12 -35.89
N GLY A 488 11.15 5.97 -36.54
CA GLY A 488 11.39 7.40 -36.63
C GLY A 488 12.61 7.80 -37.47
N THR A 489 13.05 9.04 -37.31
CA THR A 489 14.32 9.54 -37.86
C THR A 489 15.47 9.27 -36.88
N ALA A 490 16.70 9.25 -37.39
CA ALA A 490 17.88 9.23 -36.52
C ALA A 490 17.91 10.51 -35.65
N GLN A 491 18.08 10.34 -34.35
CA GLN A 491 17.98 11.41 -33.37
C GLN A 491 19.01 11.24 -32.26
N TYR A 492 19.30 12.33 -31.57
CA TYR A 492 20.18 12.34 -30.41
C TYR A 492 19.65 13.28 -29.32
N VAL A 493 20.05 13.03 -28.08
CA VAL A 493 19.73 13.88 -26.92
C VAL A 493 20.81 13.72 -25.86
N LYS A 494 20.90 14.70 -24.96
CA LYS A 494 21.71 14.60 -23.74
C LYS A 494 20.78 14.49 -22.53
N ASP A 495 20.99 13.48 -21.69
CA ASP A 495 20.22 13.34 -20.45
C ASP A 495 20.76 14.27 -19.35
N SER A 496 20.07 14.30 -18.20
CA SER A 496 20.47 15.14 -17.06
C SER A 496 21.75 14.68 -16.35
N ALA A 497 22.19 13.44 -16.58
CA ALA A 497 23.50 12.95 -16.14
C ALA A 497 24.63 13.34 -17.13
N GLY A 498 24.30 13.99 -18.24
CA GLY A 498 25.23 14.46 -19.25
C GLY A 498 25.64 13.40 -20.27
N ARG A 499 24.92 12.27 -20.35
CA ARG A 499 25.16 11.22 -21.36
C ARG A 499 24.45 11.57 -22.65
N THR A 500 25.12 11.38 -23.77
CA THR A 500 24.51 11.41 -25.10
C THR A 500 23.87 10.07 -25.39
N HIS A 501 22.60 10.11 -25.77
CA HIS A 501 21.86 9.02 -26.38
C HIS A 501 21.74 9.28 -27.88
N VAL A 502 22.03 8.27 -28.69
CA VAL A 502 21.81 8.29 -30.15
C VAL A 502 20.90 7.13 -30.46
N TYR A 503 19.78 7.38 -31.12
CA TYR A 503 18.83 6.37 -31.59
C TYR A 503 18.56 6.53 -33.08
N GLY A 504 18.26 5.42 -33.74
CA GLY A 504 17.86 5.42 -35.12
C GLY A 504 18.03 4.07 -35.78
N LEU A 505 17.27 3.89 -36.86
CA LEU A 505 17.46 2.83 -37.83
C LEU A 505 17.75 3.51 -39.18
N LEU A 506 18.90 3.20 -39.76
CA LEU A 506 19.31 3.73 -41.06
C LEU A 506 19.09 2.70 -42.16
N ARG A 507 19.04 3.16 -43.41
CA ARG A 507 18.99 2.34 -44.62
C ARG A 507 19.77 2.99 -45.75
N TYR A 508 20.00 2.22 -46.82
CA TYR A 508 20.87 2.55 -47.94
C TYR A 508 22.32 2.70 -47.50
N GLY A 509 23.15 3.37 -48.29
CA GLY A 509 24.57 3.51 -48.03
C GLY A 509 25.35 2.20 -48.20
N ASN A 510 26.65 2.27 -47.89
CA ASN A 510 27.55 1.13 -47.99
C ASN A 510 28.21 0.84 -46.63
N PRO A 511 27.71 -0.14 -45.86
CA PRO A 511 28.27 -0.49 -44.56
C PRO A 511 29.64 -1.17 -44.68
N MET A 512 30.06 -1.56 -45.90
CA MET A 512 31.35 -2.19 -46.19
C MET A 512 32.52 -1.17 -46.29
N THR A 513 32.32 0.07 -45.83
CA THR A 513 33.35 1.11 -45.78
C THR A 513 33.46 1.72 -44.37
N THR A 514 34.48 2.54 -44.12
CA THR A 514 34.64 3.33 -42.87
C THR A 514 34.20 4.78 -43.07
N ASN A 515 33.02 4.98 -43.63
CA ASN A 515 32.49 6.31 -43.95
C ASN A 515 31.50 6.80 -42.89
N PRO A 516 31.37 8.12 -42.71
CA PRO A 516 30.29 8.72 -41.91
C PRO A 516 28.91 8.23 -42.36
N ILE A 517 28.02 7.98 -41.39
CA ILE A 517 26.62 7.60 -41.63
C ILE A 517 25.64 8.69 -41.21
N LEU A 518 25.99 9.44 -40.16
CA LEU A 518 25.26 10.60 -39.68
C LEU A 518 26.21 11.66 -39.13
N THR A 519 25.74 12.88 -39.11
CA THR A 519 26.41 14.04 -38.52
C THR A 519 25.56 14.63 -37.40
N MET A 520 26.23 15.04 -36.32
CA MET A 520 25.67 15.78 -35.20
C MET A 520 26.76 16.70 -34.63
N PRO A 521 26.43 17.73 -33.83
CA PRO A 521 27.43 18.65 -33.29
C PRO A 521 28.48 17.91 -32.45
N THR A 522 29.75 18.29 -32.58
CA THR A 522 30.89 17.66 -31.88
C THR A 522 30.76 17.65 -30.35
N THR A 523 29.94 18.54 -29.78
CA THR A 523 29.59 18.55 -28.35
C THR A 523 28.80 17.31 -27.91
N TYR A 524 28.23 16.53 -28.83
CA TYR A 524 27.58 15.24 -28.58
C TYR A 524 28.47 14.04 -28.91
N HIS A 525 29.70 14.27 -29.35
CA HIS A 525 30.68 13.22 -29.64
C HIS A 525 31.60 12.98 -28.43
N PRO A 526 32.05 11.73 -28.20
CA PRO A 526 33.09 11.44 -27.22
C PRO A 526 34.41 12.12 -27.60
N SER A 527 35.33 12.31 -26.64
CA SER A 527 36.62 12.95 -26.93
C SER A 527 37.56 12.09 -27.78
N LEU A 528 37.37 10.77 -27.75
CA LEU A 528 38.12 9.77 -28.52
C LEU A 528 37.14 8.71 -29.05
N SER A 529 37.63 7.81 -29.89
CA SER A 529 36.81 6.79 -30.54
C SER A 529 36.36 5.69 -29.60
N ALA A 530 35.09 5.30 -29.75
CA ALA A 530 34.45 4.19 -29.05
C ALA A 530 33.64 3.34 -30.04
N ILE A 531 33.49 2.04 -29.76
CA ILE A 531 32.90 1.05 -30.69
C ILE A 531 31.72 0.33 -30.05
N TRP A 532 30.56 0.36 -30.71
CA TRP A 532 29.33 -0.29 -30.26
C TRP A 532 28.98 -1.50 -31.11
N PRO A 533 28.57 -2.63 -30.51
CA PRO A 533 27.92 -3.69 -31.25
C PRO A 533 26.57 -3.20 -31.80
N THR A 534 26.16 -3.74 -32.95
CA THR A 534 24.86 -3.47 -33.54
C THR A 534 24.32 -4.67 -34.30
N VAL A 535 23.08 -4.56 -34.75
CA VAL A 535 22.38 -5.52 -35.60
C VAL A 535 21.99 -4.81 -36.90
N THR A 536 22.09 -5.54 -38.02
CA THR A 536 21.75 -5.08 -39.38
C THR A 536 20.93 -6.14 -40.11
N TYR A 537 20.31 -5.84 -41.25
CA TYR A 537 19.50 -6.84 -41.99
C TYR A 537 20.29 -8.11 -42.38
N PRO A 538 19.68 -9.32 -42.35
CA PRO A 538 18.35 -9.67 -41.83
C PRO A 538 18.41 -10.09 -40.35
N ASN A 539 19.11 -9.30 -39.53
CA ASN A 539 19.58 -9.58 -38.17
C ASN A 539 21.01 -10.17 -38.05
N ALA A 540 21.89 -9.76 -38.95
CA ALA A 540 23.32 -10.01 -38.85
C ALA A 540 23.97 -9.07 -37.82
N THR A 541 24.94 -9.58 -37.08
CA THR A 541 25.76 -8.79 -36.16
C THR A 541 26.72 -7.88 -36.94
N ALA A 542 26.99 -6.70 -36.40
CA ALA A 542 27.96 -5.75 -36.91
C ALA A 542 28.45 -4.84 -35.76
N SER A 543 29.28 -3.84 -36.09
CA SER A 543 29.60 -2.75 -35.16
C SER A 543 29.72 -1.41 -35.88
N PHE A 544 29.47 -0.33 -35.13
CA PHE A 544 29.73 1.04 -35.57
C PHE A 544 30.65 1.74 -34.58
N GLN A 545 31.30 2.81 -35.03
CA GLN A 545 32.17 3.63 -34.21
C GLN A 545 31.63 5.04 -34.10
N VAL A 546 31.64 5.58 -32.89
CA VAL A 546 31.48 7.01 -32.64
C VAL A 546 32.86 7.57 -32.35
N ASN A 547 33.38 8.38 -33.25
CA ASN A 547 34.62 9.13 -33.03
C ASN A 547 34.30 10.56 -32.59
N SER A 548 35.33 11.40 -32.46
CA SER A 548 35.21 12.80 -32.01
C SER A 548 34.39 13.71 -32.93
N THR A 549 33.98 13.25 -34.11
CA THR A 549 33.34 14.09 -35.13
C THR A 549 32.20 13.41 -35.87
N ASN A 550 32.26 12.09 -36.05
CA ASN A 550 31.33 11.34 -36.89
C ASN A 550 30.92 10.02 -36.21
N ILE A 551 29.74 9.55 -36.56
CA ILE A 551 29.40 8.12 -36.43
C ILE A 551 29.72 7.47 -37.77
N ILE A 552 30.50 6.39 -37.75
CA ILE A 552 30.99 5.70 -38.94
C ILE A 552 30.66 4.21 -38.87
N THR A 553 30.46 3.59 -40.04
CA THR A 553 30.40 2.13 -40.15
C THR A 553 31.78 1.50 -39.97
N ARG A 554 31.81 0.22 -39.63
CA ARG A 554 33.04 -0.58 -39.62
C ARG A 554 32.93 -1.77 -40.56
N THR A 555 32.77 -1.53 -41.86
CA THR A 555 32.94 -2.51 -42.97
C THR A 555 32.26 -3.88 -42.84
N GLN A 556 31.17 -3.97 -42.10
CA GLN A 556 30.39 -5.18 -41.92
C GLN A 556 28.91 -4.80 -41.73
N GLY A 557 28.03 -5.70 -42.14
CA GLY A 557 26.59 -5.58 -41.99
C GLY A 557 25.88 -5.26 -43.30
N SER A 558 24.59 -4.99 -43.21
CA SER A 558 23.72 -4.67 -44.35
C SER A 558 23.19 -3.25 -44.29
N SER A 559 22.99 -2.65 -45.47
CA SER A 559 22.33 -1.37 -45.66
C SER A 559 20.82 -1.46 -45.86
N SER A 560 20.22 -2.66 -45.95
CA SER A 560 18.75 -2.76 -45.99
C SER A 560 18.12 -2.20 -44.72
N TRP A 561 18.76 -2.44 -43.57
CA TRP A 561 18.65 -1.61 -42.38
C TRP A 561 19.86 -1.78 -41.45
N TYR A 562 20.20 -0.72 -40.72
CA TYR A 562 21.38 -0.62 -39.84
C TYR A 562 21.04 0.14 -38.56
N ALA A 563 21.07 -0.51 -37.39
CA ALA A 563 20.72 0.13 -36.11
C ALA A 563 21.90 0.93 -35.52
N ILE A 564 21.61 2.04 -34.83
CA ILE A 564 22.63 2.96 -34.28
C ILE A 564 22.36 3.38 -32.83
N ALA A 565 21.81 2.47 -32.02
CA ALA A 565 21.54 2.76 -30.61
C ALA A 565 22.84 2.83 -29.79
N ALA A 566 23.13 3.98 -29.19
CA ALA A 566 24.26 4.16 -28.28
C ALA A 566 23.92 5.10 -27.11
N MET A 567 24.65 4.90 -26.01
CA MET A 567 24.66 5.79 -24.85
C MET A 567 26.10 5.93 -24.37
N TYR A 568 26.60 7.16 -24.23
CA TYR A 568 27.97 7.44 -23.81
C TYR A 568 28.15 8.87 -23.29
N TYR A 569 29.29 9.16 -22.67
CA TYR A 569 29.62 10.53 -22.26
C TYR A 569 30.32 11.29 -23.38
N PRO A 570 29.79 12.44 -23.81
CA PRO A 570 30.43 13.26 -24.82
C PRO A 570 31.56 14.11 -24.22
N SER A 571 32.42 14.63 -25.10
CA SER A 571 33.54 15.52 -24.77
C SER A 571 33.13 16.80 -24.05
N SER A 572 31.89 17.27 -24.28
CA SER A 572 31.35 18.47 -23.62
C SER A 572 30.94 18.26 -22.17
N THR A 573 30.98 17.03 -21.66
CA THR A 573 30.55 16.70 -20.29
C THR A 573 31.73 16.24 -19.45
N ALA A 574 31.90 16.85 -18.28
CA ALA A 574 33.00 16.59 -17.35
C ALA A 574 32.79 15.31 -16.52
N ALA A 575 32.48 14.18 -17.15
CA ALA A 575 32.46 12.90 -16.45
C ALA A 575 33.90 12.49 -16.11
N THR A 576 34.16 12.26 -14.82
CA THR A 576 35.47 11.80 -14.36
C THR A 576 35.54 10.29 -14.46
N PHE A 577 36.51 9.79 -15.22
CA PHE A 577 36.74 8.37 -15.43
C PHE A 577 38.00 7.92 -14.68
N SER A 578 37.87 6.83 -13.95
CA SER A 578 38.99 6.13 -13.33
C SER A 578 39.59 5.13 -14.32
N ALA A 579 40.91 5.12 -14.48
CA ALA A 579 41.58 4.13 -15.32
C ALA A 579 41.41 2.72 -14.76
N MET A 580 41.14 1.73 -15.62
CA MET A 580 41.17 0.33 -15.23
C MET A 580 42.60 -0.17 -15.15
N THR A 581 42.93 -0.92 -14.10
CA THR A 581 44.16 -1.72 -14.08
C THR A 581 43.88 -3.02 -14.83
N LEU A 582 44.44 -3.13 -16.04
CA LEU A 582 44.29 -4.33 -16.86
C LEU A 582 45.19 -5.45 -16.34
N MET A 583 44.67 -6.67 -16.37
CA MET A 583 45.29 -7.89 -15.85
C MET A 583 45.43 -8.94 -16.96
N ASN A 584 46.11 -10.06 -16.69
CA ASN A 584 46.18 -11.22 -17.60
C ASN A 584 46.59 -10.85 -19.04
N SER A 585 47.62 -10.01 -19.15
CA SER A 585 48.19 -9.51 -20.42
C SER A 585 47.27 -8.63 -21.27
N TRP A 586 46.07 -8.28 -20.79
CA TRP A 586 45.24 -7.29 -21.45
C TRP A 586 45.94 -5.93 -21.40
N VAL A 587 45.99 -5.26 -22.55
CA VAL A 587 46.54 -3.91 -22.67
C VAL A 587 45.58 -3.01 -23.43
N ASN A 588 45.68 -1.70 -23.20
CA ASN A 588 44.97 -0.72 -24.00
C ASN A 588 45.38 -0.83 -25.48
N TYR A 589 44.43 -0.70 -26.38
CA TYR A 589 44.68 -0.76 -27.81
C TYR A 589 45.56 0.41 -28.29
N GLY A 590 45.30 1.62 -27.79
CA GLY A 590 46.04 2.85 -28.13
C GLY A 590 45.47 3.60 -29.33
N GLY A 591 46.27 4.53 -29.90
CA GLY A 591 45.86 5.34 -31.05
C GLY A 591 44.77 6.35 -30.71
N THR A 592 43.71 6.40 -31.52
CA THR A 592 42.57 7.33 -31.35
C THR A 592 41.44 6.77 -30.48
N TYR A 593 41.64 5.61 -29.84
CA TYR A 593 40.63 4.94 -29.02
C TYR A 593 40.78 5.29 -27.55
N VAL A 594 39.65 5.31 -26.85
CA VAL A 594 39.61 5.55 -25.40
C VAL A 594 40.35 4.42 -24.66
N THR A 595 41.10 4.77 -23.60
CA THR A 595 41.69 3.79 -22.69
C THR A 595 40.65 3.18 -21.76
N ALA A 596 40.82 1.90 -21.42
CA ALA A 596 39.99 1.15 -20.50
C ALA A 596 39.79 1.93 -19.19
N SER A 597 38.54 2.32 -18.93
CA SER A 597 38.19 3.17 -17.79
C SER A 597 36.73 3.00 -17.40
N TYR A 598 36.40 3.37 -16.17
CA TYR A 598 35.07 3.24 -15.60
C TYR A 598 34.66 4.51 -14.85
N THR A 599 33.36 4.74 -14.75
CA THR A 599 32.78 5.83 -13.96
C THR A 599 31.43 5.42 -13.40
N LYS A 600 30.93 6.15 -12.40
CA LYS A 600 29.58 6.02 -11.84
C LYS A 600 28.96 7.40 -11.76
N ALA A 601 27.81 7.59 -12.39
CA ALA A 601 27.06 8.83 -12.28
C ALA A 601 26.27 8.93 -10.96
N SER A 602 25.81 10.14 -10.64
CA SER A 602 24.96 10.42 -9.47
C SER A 602 23.63 9.66 -9.49
N ASP A 603 23.20 9.24 -10.68
CA ASP A 603 22.00 8.43 -10.89
C ASP A 603 22.24 6.92 -10.73
N GLY A 604 23.42 6.51 -10.26
CA GLY A 604 23.76 5.14 -9.92
C GLY A 604 24.22 4.27 -11.09
N ILE A 605 24.17 4.78 -12.33
CA ILE A 605 24.61 4.01 -13.51
C ILE A 605 26.13 4.02 -13.58
N VAL A 606 26.70 2.81 -13.58
CA VAL A 606 28.11 2.55 -13.84
C VAL A 606 28.29 2.40 -15.35
N SER A 607 29.32 3.03 -15.91
CA SER A 607 29.65 2.95 -17.33
C SER A 607 31.11 2.58 -17.49
N LEU A 608 31.37 1.56 -18.31
CA LEU A 608 32.70 1.16 -18.72
C LEU A 608 32.93 1.64 -20.16
N ARG A 609 34.19 1.87 -20.51
CA ARG A 609 34.60 2.27 -21.84
C ARG A 609 36.03 1.85 -22.14
N GLY A 610 36.38 1.87 -23.41
CA GLY A 610 37.74 1.73 -23.91
C GLY A 610 37.98 0.46 -24.71
N LEU A 611 39.01 0.51 -25.54
CA LEU A 611 39.39 -0.58 -26.45
C LEU A 611 40.65 -1.29 -25.92
N ILE A 612 40.58 -2.61 -25.78
CA ILE A 612 41.66 -3.45 -25.25
C ILE A 612 42.10 -4.53 -26.24
N ARG A 613 43.30 -5.08 -26.06
CA ARG A 613 43.89 -6.15 -26.89
C ARG A 613 44.84 -7.07 -26.10
N SER A 614 45.30 -8.13 -26.78
CA SER A 614 46.44 -9.00 -26.41
C SER A 614 46.34 -9.81 -25.12
N GLY A 615 45.20 -9.79 -24.41
CA GLY A 615 45.06 -10.58 -23.19
C GLY A 615 44.72 -12.04 -23.42
N VAL A 616 44.71 -12.80 -22.33
CA VAL A 616 44.40 -14.24 -22.34
C VAL A 616 42.93 -14.44 -22.75
N ASN A 617 42.72 -15.21 -23.81
CA ASN A 617 41.42 -15.46 -24.46
C ASN A 617 40.71 -16.72 -23.94
N THR A 618 41.05 -17.18 -22.73
CA THR A 618 40.35 -18.28 -22.05
C THR A 618 39.12 -17.74 -21.33
N SER A 619 37.95 -18.36 -21.55
CA SER A 619 36.70 -17.98 -20.89
C SER A 619 36.87 -17.97 -19.36
N GLY A 620 36.38 -16.91 -18.70
CA GLY A 620 36.51 -16.69 -17.27
C GLY A 620 37.74 -15.87 -16.84
N THR A 621 38.65 -15.55 -17.77
CA THR A 621 39.83 -14.72 -17.49
C THR A 621 39.43 -13.31 -17.04
N ILE A 622 40.07 -12.79 -15.99
CA ILE A 622 39.84 -11.44 -15.49
C ILE A 622 40.55 -10.42 -16.40
N ILE A 623 39.81 -9.47 -16.94
CA ILE A 623 40.32 -8.32 -17.68
C ILE A 623 40.80 -7.24 -16.70
N ALA A 624 39.96 -6.92 -15.72
CA ALA A 624 40.23 -5.93 -14.68
C ALA A 624 39.32 -6.21 -13.46
N THR A 625 39.66 -5.61 -12.32
CA THR A 625 38.83 -5.63 -11.12
C THR A 625 38.43 -4.20 -10.75
N LEU A 626 37.14 -3.97 -10.50
CA LEU A 626 36.58 -2.67 -10.11
C LEU A 626 36.30 -2.63 -8.60
N PRO A 627 36.45 -1.47 -7.94
CA PRO A 627 36.14 -1.34 -6.52
C PRO A 627 34.68 -1.63 -6.19
N ALA A 628 34.40 -2.07 -4.96
CA ALA A 628 33.06 -2.45 -4.50
C ALA A 628 31.94 -1.48 -4.89
N GLY A 629 32.16 -0.17 -4.69
CA GLY A 629 31.17 0.87 -4.98
C GLY A 629 30.84 1.09 -6.47
N TYR A 630 31.32 0.22 -7.37
CA TYR A 630 30.99 0.18 -8.79
C TYR A 630 30.33 -1.15 -9.19
N CYS A 631 30.03 -2.03 -8.23
CA CYS A 631 29.64 -3.39 -8.57
C CYS A 631 28.12 -3.57 -8.70
N PRO A 632 27.69 -4.43 -9.66
CA PRO A 632 26.30 -4.81 -9.79
C PRO A 632 25.90 -5.78 -8.67
N GLY A 633 24.60 -5.93 -8.43
CA GLY A 633 24.06 -6.87 -7.43
C GLY A 633 24.12 -8.32 -7.92
N TRP A 634 23.95 -8.49 -9.24
CA TRP A 634 23.99 -9.75 -9.97
C TRP A 634 25.03 -9.70 -11.09
N ARG A 635 25.40 -10.88 -11.64
CA ARG A 635 26.29 -10.96 -12.80
C ARG A 635 25.60 -10.35 -14.03
N ILE A 636 26.26 -9.38 -14.65
CA ILE A 636 25.80 -8.70 -15.87
C ILE A 636 26.47 -9.33 -17.08
N LEU A 637 25.70 -9.65 -18.13
CA LEU A 637 26.16 -10.24 -19.39
C LEU A 637 26.13 -9.20 -20.50
N SER A 638 27.30 -8.75 -20.96
CA SER A 638 27.39 -7.73 -21.99
C SER A 638 27.88 -8.30 -23.31
N GLY A 639 27.06 -8.19 -24.36
CA GLY A 639 27.52 -8.34 -25.73
C GLY A 639 28.39 -7.14 -26.12
N VAL A 640 29.59 -7.38 -26.64
CA VAL A 640 30.57 -6.34 -26.96
C VAL A 640 31.14 -6.50 -28.35
N ALA A 641 31.49 -5.40 -29.02
CA ALA A 641 32.18 -5.48 -30.30
C ALA A 641 33.59 -6.09 -30.12
N ALA A 642 33.89 -7.10 -30.93
CA ALA A 642 35.18 -7.77 -31.01
C ALA A 642 35.58 -7.94 -32.49
N GLY A 643 36.87 -8.09 -32.79
CA GLY A 643 37.26 -8.24 -34.20
C GLY A 643 38.68 -8.73 -34.44
N GLY A 644 38.93 -9.08 -35.70
CA GLY A 644 40.24 -9.41 -36.27
C GLY A 644 41.18 -8.20 -36.50
N VAL A 645 42.31 -8.45 -37.18
CA VAL A 645 43.50 -7.59 -37.39
C VAL A 645 43.18 -6.10 -37.65
N PRO A 646 44.00 -5.14 -37.15
CA PRO A 646 43.84 -3.71 -37.47
C PRO A 646 43.81 -3.44 -38.99
N GLY A 647 42.69 -2.92 -39.49
CA GLY A 647 42.53 -2.57 -40.91
C GLY A 647 41.90 -3.67 -41.77
N ASP A 648 41.85 -4.91 -41.29
CA ASP A 648 40.99 -5.95 -41.87
C ASP A 648 39.68 -6.00 -41.08
N ASN A 649 38.66 -5.63 -41.81
CA ASN A 649 37.45 -5.06 -41.30
C ASN A 649 36.30 -6.06 -41.66
N ALA A 650 36.68 -7.22 -42.22
CA ALA A 650 35.82 -8.30 -42.73
C ALA A 650 35.50 -9.41 -41.70
N SER A 651 36.13 -9.46 -40.52
CA SER A 651 35.90 -10.49 -39.50
C SER A 651 35.55 -9.90 -38.12
N GLN A 652 34.60 -8.96 -38.10
CA GLN A 652 34.02 -8.47 -36.85
C GLN A 652 33.04 -9.50 -36.28
N THR A 653 33.08 -9.64 -34.97
CA THR A 653 32.22 -10.55 -34.20
C THR A 653 31.70 -9.81 -32.97
N ILE A 654 30.67 -10.34 -32.32
CA ILE A 654 30.26 -9.85 -31.01
C ILE A 654 30.77 -10.86 -29.99
N GLY A 655 31.63 -10.38 -29.09
CA GLY A 655 32.10 -11.11 -27.93
C GLY A 655 31.20 -10.90 -26.73
N ARG A 656 31.53 -11.53 -25.60
CA ARG A 656 30.82 -11.33 -24.34
C ARG A 656 31.79 -11.02 -23.20
N VAL A 657 31.44 -10.01 -22.44
CA VAL A 657 32.13 -9.57 -21.22
C VAL A 657 31.14 -9.61 -20.08
N ASP A 658 31.57 -10.18 -18.96
CA ASP A 658 30.73 -10.28 -17.77
C ASP A 658 31.29 -9.42 -16.66
N VAL A 659 30.40 -8.80 -15.88
CA VAL A 659 30.78 -8.13 -14.64
C VAL A 659 30.13 -8.87 -13.48
N ILE A 660 30.95 -9.40 -12.57
CA ILE A 660 30.49 -10.27 -11.47
C ILE A 660 31.14 -9.89 -10.15
N TRP A 661 30.34 -9.85 -9.08
CA TRP A 661 30.81 -9.70 -7.70
C TRP A 661 31.64 -10.91 -7.25
N ASN A 662 32.80 -10.67 -6.66
CA ASN A 662 33.71 -11.71 -6.17
C ASN A 662 33.79 -11.83 -4.64
N GLY A 663 32.97 -11.06 -3.91
CA GLY A 663 32.98 -11.03 -2.43
C GLY A 663 33.55 -9.74 -1.83
N THR A 664 34.38 -9.01 -2.57
CA THR A 664 34.98 -7.74 -2.11
C THR A 664 34.98 -6.66 -3.19
N ASN A 665 35.15 -7.06 -4.44
CA ASN A 665 35.18 -6.21 -5.62
C ASN A 665 34.35 -6.90 -6.73
N CYS A 666 34.36 -6.36 -7.93
CA CYS A 666 33.78 -7.04 -9.09
C CYS A 666 34.82 -7.22 -10.18
N ASP A 667 34.85 -8.43 -10.72
CA ASP A 667 35.70 -8.79 -11.83
C ASP A 667 34.97 -8.48 -13.14
N VAL A 668 35.66 -7.78 -14.03
CA VAL A 668 35.31 -7.69 -15.45
C VAL A 668 35.97 -8.88 -16.13
N LYS A 669 35.19 -9.88 -16.55
CA LYS A 669 35.66 -11.15 -17.10
C LYS A 669 35.43 -11.25 -18.58
N TYR A 670 36.45 -11.74 -19.27
CA TYR A 670 36.35 -12.22 -20.62
C TYR A 670 35.51 -13.50 -20.66
N THR A 671 34.45 -13.52 -21.45
CA THR A 671 33.57 -14.69 -21.59
C THR A 671 33.14 -14.84 -23.06
N SER A 672 34.05 -15.10 -24.00
CA SER A 672 33.61 -15.66 -25.29
C SER A 672 34.75 -16.32 -26.03
N THR A 673 34.49 -17.44 -26.70
CA THR A 673 35.01 -17.64 -28.05
C THR A 673 33.82 -18.12 -28.86
N SER A 674 33.12 -17.22 -29.54
CA SER A 674 32.41 -17.67 -30.75
C SER A 674 33.42 -18.53 -31.55
N PRO A 675 33.01 -19.62 -32.24
CA PRO A 675 33.92 -20.38 -33.10
C PRO A 675 34.69 -19.47 -34.10
N SER A 676 34.19 -18.26 -34.37
CA SER A 676 34.83 -17.21 -35.18
C SER A 676 35.68 -16.16 -34.41
N ALA A 677 35.70 -16.17 -33.08
CA ALA A 677 36.38 -15.18 -32.22
C ALA A 677 37.69 -15.71 -31.58
N GLY A 678 38.13 -16.94 -31.91
CA GLY A 678 39.35 -17.55 -31.37
C GLY A 678 40.66 -16.77 -31.65
N ASN A 679 40.59 -15.71 -32.47
CA ASN A 679 41.69 -14.82 -32.82
C ASN A 679 41.27 -13.33 -32.74
N SER A 680 40.47 -12.94 -31.75
CA SER A 680 40.03 -11.55 -31.58
C SER A 680 41.20 -10.66 -31.11
N TRP A 681 41.61 -9.74 -31.98
CA TRP A 681 42.71 -8.78 -31.75
C TRP A 681 42.28 -7.61 -30.86
N TYR A 682 40.97 -7.34 -30.72
CA TYR A 682 40.46 -6.32 -29.81
C TYR A 682 39.12 -6.70 -29.18
N PHE A 683 38.84 -6.11 -28.02
CA PHE A 683 37.53 -6.06 -27.35
C PHE A 683 37.18 -4.64 -26.98
N SER A 684 35.96 -4.22 -27.28
CA SER A 684 35.40 -2.95 -26.83
C SER A 684 34.72 -3.13 -25.48
N LEU A 685 35.07 -2.31 -24.50
CA LEU A 685 34.31 -2.19 -23.25
C LEU A 685 33.22 -1.11 -23.35
N ASP A 686 33.09 -0.45 -24.51
CA ASP A 686 32.12 0.61 -24.73
C ASP A 686 30.69 0.06 -24.77
N GLY A 687 29.77 0.80 -24.14
CA GLY A 687 28.36 0.43 -24.08
C GLY A 687 27.99 -0.55 -22.98
N ILE A 688 28.97 -1.05 -22.20
CA ILE A 688 28.71 -1.77 -20.95
C ILE A 688 28.24 -0.75 -19.91
N SER A 689 26.99 -0.87 -19.49
CA SER A 689 26.43 -0.03 -18.45
C SER A 689 25.39 -0.78 -17.63
N TYR A 690 25.43 -0.61 -16.32
CA TYR A 690 24.55 -1.29 -15.37
C TYR A 690 24.35 -0.44 -14.12
N MET A 691 23.36 -0.81 -13.32
CA MET A 691 23.08 -0.12 -12.06
C MET A 691 24.01 -0.62 -10.95
N GLN A 692 24.58 0.29 -10.15
CA GLN A 692 25.35 -0.08 -8.97
C GLN A 692 24.42 -0.54 -7.83
N GLU A 693 24.74 -1.67 -7.19
CA GLU A 693 23.91 -2.26 -6.12
C GLU A 693 24.73 -2.76 -4.91
N ARG A 694 26.06 -2.66 -4.95
CA ARG A 694 26.97 -3.13 -3.89
C ARG A 694 27.83 -2.02 -3.31
#